data_AF-A0A5J9WC43-F1
#
_entry.id   AF-A0A5J9WC43-F1
#
_cell.length_a   1.000
_cell.length_b   1.000
_cell.length_c   1.000
_cell.angle_alpha   90.00
_cell.angle_beta   90.00
_cell.angle_gamma   90.00
#
_symmetry.space_group_name_H-M   'P 1'
#
loop_
_entity.id
_entity.type
_entity.pdbx_description
1 polymer ?
#
loop_
_entity_poly.entity_id
_entity_poly.type
_entity_poly.pdbx_seq_one_letter_code
_entity_poly.pdbx_strand_id
1 'polypeptide(L)'
;MAAKLMEVLAVSSLWLLLWLAAAATQPVVVASQQPPGCRRRCGNVTVPYPFGIGAGCHRGATANGFRLRCDAARGRLTVAGYGHEVAAISLPTAEATVLLNASRACHDSDGGRRVVSLREQPMALNGSAFLFSSMKSKFVSIGCPGLAYFVDGGGYYVTGCMSVCRPSERALPGSCRGDDGCCQSNIPLGLDSYRPHLGSFGRRRRGRAQEEEEATFLANSTACSYAFMVDAWWFWFAGSNFNRTGDFAVPVVLDWAIRDAPSCAAARRDAGTYACRSEHSICLESGMAPDINECKSRDEFPCYGVCINTPGSFICTCPKGSSGNATVEHGCRPNDRYTLALKAVTGTRICPSASLTVSGVSIGVFMLVLVCLAAHVGIQKRRLLRAKQRFFEQNGGVLLQQQLGSLASSGVAFKLFSSEEIGRATDGFAAARVLGHGGHGVVYRGVLTDGSVVAVKRSRTVDAKQAREFAREMLILSQINHRHVVKLLGCCLEVEVPVLVYELVPNGSLHRYIHGGDGEANKLSPAARLRVAAESADALAYMHSSASPPILHRDVKSANILLDGDLAAKVSDFGASRLAPAGGEAAADGDAGAGNAGLTSKSDVYSFAVVVLELLTGRKAFVPVEDEEEDAEEGSLAFWFLAAAAEGRHREVMDRQVREELAVEVLDQAAELVVRCLSMAGEERPTMKEVADKLKRLRSCA
;
A
#
# COMPACT_ATOMS: atom_id res chain seq x y z
N MET A 1 -38.04 -49.44 -35.60
CA MET A 1 -37.48 -48.83 -34.39
C MET A 1 -36.11 -49.42 -34.00
N ALA A 2 -35.84 -50.71 -34.25
CA ALA A 2 -34.56 -51.36 -33.92
C ALA A 2 -33.33 -50.86 -34.73
N ALA A 3 -33.50 -50.46 -36.00
CA ALA A 3 -32.38 -50.02 -36.84
C ALA A 3 -31.75 -48.68 -36.39
N LYS A 4 -32.57 -47.74 -35.90
CA LYS A 4 -32.07 -46.45 -35.38
C LYS A 4 -31.40 -46.57 -34.01
N LEU A 5 -31.70 -47.63 -33.24
CA LEU A 5 -31.07 -47.86 -31.94
C LEU A 5 -29.65 -48.43 -32.10
N MET A 6 -29.41 -49.24 -33.14
CA MET A 6 -28.07 -49.77 -33.44
C MET A 6 -27.12 -48.72 -34.01
N GLU A 7 -27.60 -47.75 -34.81
CA GLU A 7 -26.76 -46.64 -35.28
C GLU A 7 -26.31 -45.74 -34.12
N VAL A 8 -27.20 -45.47 -33.16
CA VAL A 8 -26.87 -44.62 -31.99
C VAL A 8 -25.86 -45.31 -31.07
N LEU A 9 -25.95 -46.64 -30.91
CA LEU A 9 -25.00 -47.42 -30.10
C LEU A 9 -23.64 -47.62 -30.79
N ALA A 10 -23.61 -47.72 -32.12
CA ALA A 10 -22.36 -47.81 -32.90
C ALA A 10 -21.61 -46.47 -32.91
N VAL A 11 -22.34 -45.35 -33.00
CA VAL A 11 -21.74 -44.01 -32.94
C VAL A 11 -21.25 -43.72 -31.51
N SER A 12 -22.00 -44.07 -30.47
CA SER A 12 -21.56 -43.82 -29.08
C SER A 12 -20.32 -44.62 -28.68
N SER A 13 -20.18 -45.85 -29.17
CA SER A 13 -18.99 -46.68 -28.92
C SER A 13 -17.76 -46.21 -29.72
N LEU A 14 -17.95 -45.66 -30.94
CA LEU A 14 -16.88 -45.03 -31.72
C LEU A 14 -16.35 -43.75 -31.05
N TRP A 15 -17.25 -42.93 -30.48
CA TRP A 15 -16.88 -41.73 -29.73
C TRP A 15 -16.18 -42.06 -28.41
N LEU A 16 -16.55 -43.17 -27.74
CA LEU A 16 -15.88 -43.63 -26.52
C LEU A 16 -14.45 -44.13 -26.78
N LEU A 17 -14.24 -44.82 -27.91
CA LEU A 17 -12.90 -45.25 -28.36
C LEU A 17 -12.02 -44.07 -28.79
N LEU A 18 -12.60 -43.06 -29.45
CA LEU A 18 -11.90 -41.80 -29.77
C LEU A 18 -11.55 -40.98 -28.53
N TRP A 19 -12.39 -41.00 -27.49
CA TRP A 19 -12.11 -40.38 -26.20
C TRP A 19 -10.99 -41.09 -25.43
N LEU A 20 -10.97 -42.43 -25.45
CA LEU A 20 -9.92 -43.23 -24.82
C LEU A 20 -8.57 -43.11 -25.55
N ALA A 21 -8.58 -42.95 -26.88
CA ALA A 21 -7.37 -42.68 -27.66
C ALA A 21 -6.82 -41.24 -27.43
N ALA A 22 -7.70 -40.26 -27.17
CA ALA A 22 -7.30 -38.89 -26.84
C ALA A 22 -6.78 -38.74 -25.40
N ALA A 23 -7.12 -39.66 -24.48
CA ALA A 23 -6.60 -39.67 -23.11
C ALA A 23 -5.15 -40.18 -22.99
N ALA A 24 -4.55 -40.67 -24.08
CA ALA A 24 -3.19 -41.22 -24.10
C ALA A 24 -2.18 -40.31 -24.80
N THR A 25 -2.26 -38.99 -24.64
CA THR A 25 -1.11 -38.09 -24.87
C THR A 25 -1.15 -36.94 -23.88
N GLN A 26 -0.65 -37.18 -22.66
CA GLN A 26 -0.20 -36.04 -21.86
C GLN A 26 1.04 -35.45 -22.55
N PRO A 27 1.10 -34.15 -22.84
CA PRO A 27 2.37 -33.53 -23.20
C PRO A 27 3.30 -33.65 -22.00
N VAL A 28 4.42 -34.32 -22.19
CA VAL A 28 5.53 -34.27 -21.23
C VAL A 28 5.94 -32.80 -21.13
N VAL A 29 5.74 -32.21 -19.95
CA VAL A 29 6.22 -30.87 -19.60
C VAL A 29 7.73 -30.83 -19.81
N VAL A 30 8.19 -30.15 -20.86
CA VAL A 30 9.62 -29.84 -21.03
C VAL A 30 9.93 -28.66 -20.12
N ALA A 31 10.15 -28.95 -18.84
CA ALA A 31 10.81 -28.01 -17.94
C ALA A 31 12.16 -27.61 -18.56
N SER A 32 12.49 -26.32 -18.54
CA SER A 32 13.72 -25.75 -19.11
C SER A 32 14.91 -26.68 -18.88
N GLN A 33 15.42 -27.30 -19.94
CA GLN A 33 16.44 -28.32 -19.81
C GLN A 33 17.75 -27.66 -19.36
N GLN A 34 18.10 -27.84 -18.08
CA GLN A 34 19.50 -27.80 -17.65
C GLN A 34 20.31 -28.70 -18.61
N PRO A 35 21.57 -28.34 -18.93
CA PRO A 35 22.42 -29.18 -19.77
C PRO A 35 22.41 -30.64 -19.29
N PRO A 36 22.36 -31.62 -20.19
CA PRO A 36 22.33 -33.03 -19.81
C PRO A 36 23.54 -33.37 -18.92
N GLY A 37 23.28 -34.05 -17.79
CA GLY A 37 24.30 -34.38 -16.79
C GLY A 37 24.33 -33.47 -15.54
N CYS A 38 23.53 -32.40 -15.51
CA CYS A 38 23.46 -31.48 -14.37
C CYS A 38 22.52 -31.94 -13.26
N ARG A 39 22.94 -31.72 -12.00
CA ARG A 39 22.17 -32.10 -10.82
C ARG A 39 21.01 -31.12 -10.58
N ARG A 40 19.78 -31.65 -10.57
CA ARG A 40 18.52 -30.87 -10.48
C ARG A 40 18.02 -30.59 -9.07
N ARG A 41 18.52 -31.31 -8.06
CA ARG A 41 18.10 -31.17 -6.66
C ARG A 41 19.27 -31.31 -5.70
N CYS A 42 19.22 -30.54 -4.62
CA CYS A 42 20.09 -30.67 -3.47
C CYS A 42 19.25 -30.60 -2.21
N GLY A 43 19.16 -31.69 -1.46
CA GLY A 43 18.18 -31.81 -0.38
C GLY A 43 16.76 -31.60 -0.90
N ASN A 44 16.01 -30.70 -0.27
CA ASN A 44 14.64 -30.35 -0.64
C ASN A 44 14.54 -29.23 -1.67
N VAL A 45 15.66 -28.64 -2.09
CA VAL A 45 15.67 -27.50 -3.02
C VAL A 45 15.82 -27.99 -4.46
N THR A 46 14.90 -27.56 -5.32
CA THR A 46 15.01 -27.76 -6.77
C THR A 46 15.89 -26.66 -7.35
N VAL A 47 16.83 -27.03 -8.21
CA VAL A 47 17.82 -26.13 -8.81
C VAL A 47 17.46 -25.90 -10.29
N PRO A 48 16.77 -24.80 -10.61
CA PRO A 48 16.43 -24.46 -11.99
C PRO A 48 17.55 -23.68 -12.67
N TYR A 49 17.68 -23.78 -14.00
CA TYR A 49 18.51 -22.85 -14.77
C TYR A 49 17.95 -21.41 -14.60
N PRO A 50 18.77 -20.35 -14.44
CA PRO A 50 20.22 -20.26 -14.66
C PRO A 50 21.12 -20.82 -13.55
N PHE A 51 20.54 -21.26 -12.43
CA PHE A 51 21.27 -21.86 -11.32
C PHE A 51 21.74 -23.28 -11.65
N GLY A 52 22.91 -23.65 -11.13
CA GLY A 52 23.49 -24.95 -11.41
C GLY A 52 24.57 -25.41 -10.45
N ILE A 53 24.64 -26.73 -10.28
CA ILE A 53 25.64 -27.43 -9.48
C ILE A 53 26.58 -28.17 -10.43
N GLY A 54 27.88 -27.91 -10.33
CA GLY A 54 28.91 -28.56 -11.18
C GLY A 54 29.37 -27.68 -12.34
N ALA A 55 30.46 -28.09 -12.98
CA ALA A 55 31.06 -27.35 -14.11
C ALA A 55 30.13 -27.40 -15.33
N GLY A 56 29.92 -26.24 -15.98
CA GLY A 56 29.06 -26.14 -17.16
C GLY A 56 27.55 -26.21 -16.89
N CYS A 57 27.13 -26.30 -15.63
CA CYS A 57 25.72 -26.44 -15.26
C CYS A 57 25.00 -25.14 -14.89
N HIS A 58 25.74 -24.05 -14.74
CA HIS A 58 25.23 -22.74 -14.34
C HIS A 58 25.57 -21.69 -15.40
N ARG A 59 24.83 -20.58 -15.40
CA ARG A 59 25.09 -19.43 -16.27
C ARG A 59 26.09 -18.46 -15.63
N GLY A 60 26.93 -17.84 -16.46
CA GLY A 60 27.93 -16.84 -16.06
C GLY A 60 29.29 -17.46 -15.73
N ALA A 61 30.37 -16.79 -16.16
CA ALA A 61 31.76 -17.23 -16.00
C ALA A 61 32.39 -16.82 -14.64
N THR A 62 31.79 -15.86 -13.95
CA THR A 62 32.30 -15.36 -12.66
C THR A 62 31.81 -16.20 -11.49
N ALA A 63 32.63 -16.31 -10.44
CA ALA A 63 32.31 -17.08 -9.24
C ALA A 63 31.06 -16.56 -8.48
N ASN A 64 30.62 -15.33 -8.78
CA ASN A 64 29.60 -14.56 -8.06
C ASN A 64 28.23 -14.54 -8.76
N GLY A 65 28.02 -15.42 -9.74
CA GLY A 65 26.75 -15.55 -10.48
C GLY A 65 25.87 -16.69 -9.95
N PHE A 66 25.32 -17.49 -10.87
CA PHE A 66 24.31 -18.52 -10.57
C PHE A 66 24.90 -19.89 -10.14
N ARG A 67 26.17 -19.92 -9.77
CA ARG A 67 26.86 -21.16 -9.40
C ARG A 67 26.49 -21.58 -7.98
N LEU A 68 26.03 -22.81 -7.82
CA LEU A 68 25.69 -23.39 -6.53
C LEU A 68 26.61 -24.56 -6.17
N ARG A 69 26.80 -24.78 -4.87
CA ARG A 69 27.51 -25.94 -4.29
C ARG A 69 26.54 -26.74 -3.45
N CYS A 70 26.51 -28.05 -3.68
CA CYS A 70 25.68 -28.97 -2.93
C CYS A 70 26.57 -29.88 -2.06
N ASP A 71 26.42 -29.79 -0.74
CA ASP A 71 26.94 -30.79 0.18
C ASP A 71 25.95 -31.96 0.23
N ALA A 72 26.29 -33.04 -0.49
CA ALA A 72 25.41 -34.20 -0.62
C ALA A 72 25.18 -34.93 0.70
N ALA A 73 26.11 -34.84 1.67
CA ALA A 73 26.00 -35.52 2.95
C ALA A 73 24.99 -34.84 3.88
N ARG A 74 24.84 -33.51 3.76
CA ARG A 74 23.93 -32.70 4.60
C ARG A 74 22.68 -32.21 3.85
N GLY A 75 22.59 -32.45 2.55
CA GLY A 75 21.53 -31.91 1.70
C GLY A 75 21.55 -30.39 1.58
N ARG A 76 22.69 -29.74 1.89
CA ARG A 76 22.81 -28.29 2.01
C ARG A 76 23.26 -27.66 0.71
N LEU A 77 22.46 -26.73 0.19
CA LEU A 77 22.72 -25.97 -1.03
C LEU A 77 23.27 -24.60 -0.68
N THR A 78 24.39 -24.19 -1.27
CA THR A 78 25.03 -22.89 -0.98
C THR A 78 25.39 -22.15 -2.25
N VAL A 79 25.39 -20.82 -2.21
CA VAL A 79 25.87 -19.99 -3.32
C VAL A 79 27.40 -20.06 -3.35
N ALA A 80 27.99 -20.42 -4.49
CA ALA A 80 29.44 -20.44 -4.64
C ALA A 80 29.99 -19.00 -4.56
N GLY A 81 31.16 -18.81 -3.96
CA GLY A 81 31.75 -17.49 -3.72
C GLY A 81 31.30 -16.84 -2.40
N TYR A 82 30.01 -16.99 -2.04
CA TYR A 82 29.44 -16.37 -0.84
C TYR A 82 29.25 -17.32 0.35
N GLY A 83 29.01 -18.61 0.09
CA GLY A 83 28.87 -19.63 1.14
C GLY A 83 27.54 -19.61 1.92
N HIS A 84 26.61 -18.74 1.56
CA HIS A 84 25.28 -18.68 2.17
C HIS A 84 24.39 -19.83 1.69
N GLU A 85 23.61 -20.39 2.61
CA GLU A 85 22.67 -21.47 2.31
C GLU A 85 21.45 -20.95 1.57
N VAL A 86 21.03 -21.66 0.53
CA VAL A 86 19.86 -21.33 -0.28
C VAL A 86 18.68 -22.16 0.21
N ALA A 87 17.66 -21.48 0.72
CA ALA A 87 16.43 -22.11 1.22
C ALA A 87 15.41 -22.36 0.11
N ALA A 88 15.27 -21.43 -0.84
CA ALA A 88 14.33 -21.54 -1.95
C ALA A 88 14.79 -20.72 -3.16
N ILE A 89 14.38 -21.16 -4.36
CA ILE A 89 14.58 -20.45 -5.62
C ILE A 89 13.24 -20.43 -6.34
N SER A 90 12.77 -19.24 -6.71
CA SER A 90 11.54 -19.03 -7.48
C SER A 90 11.90 -18.38 -8.81
N LEU A 91 11.68 -19.12 -9.91
CA LEU A 91 11.77 -18.55 -11.25
C LEU A 91 10.65 -17.53 -11.54
N PRO A 92 9.36 -17.82 -11.27
CA PRO A 92 8.26 -16.93 -11.66
C PRO A 92 8.30 -15.56 -11.00
N THR A 93 8.85 -15.48 -9.79
CA THR A 93 9.00 -14.21 -9.06
C THR A 93 10.40 -13.62 -9.15
N ALA A 94 11.33 -14.27 -9.88
CA ALA A 94 12.74 -13.86 -9.96
C ALA A 94 13.39 -13.65 -8.58
N GLU A 95 13.05 -14.52 -7.62
CA GLU A 95 13.49 -14.42 -6.23
C GLU A 95 14.29 -15.64 -5.77
N ALA A 96 15.23 -15.41 -4.86
CA ALA A 96 15.95 -16.45 -4.15
C ALA A 96 15.95 -16.14 -2.65
N THR A 97 15.64 -17.13 -1.82
CA THR A 97 15.70 -17.01 -0.36
C THR A 97 16.98 -17.63 0.14
N VAL A 98 17.80 -16.85 0.85
CA VAL A 98 19.05 -17.31 1.45
C VAL A 98 19.00 -17.19 2.98
N LEU A 99 19.74 -18.04 3.67
CA LEU A 99 19.88 -17.97 5.13
C LEU A 99 21.13 -17.15 5.48
N LEU A 100 20.93 -16.03 6.16
CA LEU A 100 21.99 -15.17 6.67
C LEU A 100 22.10 -15.28 8.18
N ASN A 101 23.33 -15.40 8.69
CA ASN A 101 23.56 -15.39 10.12
C ASN A 101 23.33 -13.99 10.69
N ALA A 102 22.65 -13.93 11.84
CA ALA A 102 22.52 -12.68 12.55
C ALA A 102 23.87 -12.18 13.06
N SER A 103 24.11 -10.87 12.92
CA SER A 103 25.25 -10.23 13.57
C SER A 103 24.94 -10.08 15.06
N ARG A 104 25.93 -10.23 15.93
CA ARG A 104 25.72 -10.13 17.37
C ARG A 104 26.83 -9.42 18.11
N ALA A 105 26.46 -8.72 19.19
CA ALA A 105 27.38 -8.18 20.18
C ALA A 105 26.93 -8.64 21.57
N CYS A 106 27.75 -9.41 22.27
CA CYS A 106 27.47 -9.92 23.61
C CYS A 106 28.30 -9.20 24.66
N HIS A 107 27.69 -8.99 25.82
CA HIS A 107 28.22 -8.18 26.91
C HIS A 107 28.50 -9.03 28.15
N ASP A 108 29.40 -8.54 29.02
CA ASP A 108 29.72 -9.19 30.29
C ASP A 108 28.57 -9.06 31.31
N SER A 109 28.49 -10.02 32.24
CA SER A 109 27.48 -10.13 33.30
C SER A 109 27.49 -8.97 34.31
N ASP A 110 28.56 -8.20 34.40
CA ASP A 110 28.69 -7.01 35.27
C ASP A 110 28.05 -5.73 34.65
N GLY A 111 26.80 -5.86 34.19
CA GLY A 111 25.96 -4.73 33.77
C GLY A 111 26.28 -4.12 32.41
N GLY A 112 26.62 -4.93 31.39
CA GLY A 112 26.59 -4.49 29.98
C GLY A 112 27.76 -3.62 29.50
N ARG A 113 28.74 -3.33 30.37
CA ARG A 113 29.78 -2.29 30.14
C ARG A 113 30.83 -2.60 29.07
N ARG A 114 31.08 -3.88 28.75
CA ARG A 114 32.13 -4.28 27.79
C ARG A 114 31.62 -5.36 26.84
N VAL A 115 31.81 -5.15 25.54
CA VAL A 115 31.56 -6.16 24.51
C VAL A 115 32.62 -7.25 24.64
N VAL A 116 32.19 -8.46 24.98
CA VAL A 116 33.05 -9.64 25.15
C VAL A 116 33.17 -10.42 23.84
N SER A 117 32.13 -10.36 23.01
CA SER A 117 32.09 -11.05 21.72
C SER A 117 31.31 -10.23 20.71
N LEU A 118 31.97 -9.80 19.64
CA LEU A 118 31.35 -9.15 18.49
C LEU A 118 31.51 -10.06 17.26
N ARG A 119 30.42 -10.31 16.56
CA ARG A 119 30.41 -11.08 15.33
C ARG A 119 29.51 -10.41 14.32
N GLU A 120 30.11 -9.61 13.44
CA GLU A 120 29.42 -9.00 12.31
C GLU A 120 29.41 -9.97 11.12
N GLN A 121 28.27 -10.05 10.44
CA GLN A 121 28.01 -10.94 9.31
C GLN A 121 27.65 -10.08 8.09
N PRO A 122 28.64 -9.43 7.46
CA PRO A 122 28.40 -8.63 6.27
C PRO A 122 28.09 -9.53 5.08
N MET A 123 27.33 -8.98 4.13
CA MET A 123 27.07 -9.60 2.84
C MET A 123 27.19 -8.54 1.75
N ALA A 124 28.11 -8.77 0.82
CA ALA A 124 28.30 -7.92 -0.36
C ALA A 124 27.84 -8.68 -1.60
N LEU A 125 26.85 -8.14 -2.30
CA LEU A 125 26.32 -8.62 -3.57
C LEU A 125 26.79 -7.77 -4.76
N ASN A 126 27.70 -6.82 -4.53
CA ASN A 126 28.26 -5.96 -5.58
C ASN A 126 28.85 -6.81 -6.72
N GLY A 127 28.46 -6.47 -7.95
CA GLY A 127 28.86 -7.18 -9.17
C GLY A 127 28.26 -8.58 -9.32
N SER A 128 27.30 -8.96 -8.46
CA SER A 128 26.55 -10.21 -8.56
C SER A 128 25.26 -10.07 -9.36
N ALA A 129 24.57 -11.20 -9.55
CA ALA A 129 23.25 -11.23 -10.16
C ALA A 129 22.12 -10.83 -9.18
N PHE A 130 22.42 -10.61 -7.90
CA PHE A 130 21.45 -10.52 -6.80
C PHE A 130 21.42 -9.12 -6.16
N LEU A 131 20.25 -8.72 -5.68
CA LEU A 131 20.02 -7.54 -4.85
C LEU A 131 19.10 -7.92 -3.67
N PHE A 132 19.16 -7.17 -2.57
CA PHE A 132 18.21 -7.36 -1.46
C PHE A 132 16.82 -6.85 -1.85
N SER A 133 15.80 -7.68 -1.66
CA SER A 133 14.42 -7.33 -2.00
C SER A 133 13.85 -6.31 -1.01
N SER A 134 13.74 -5.04 -1.43
CA SER A 134 13.24 -3.96 -0.55
C SER A 134 11.76 -4.10 -0.17
N MET A 135 11.00 -4.88 -0.93
CA MET A 135 9.58 -5.12 -0.69
C MET A 135 9.30 -6.27 0.28
N LYS A 136 10.23 -7.22 0.39
CA LYS A 136 10.04 -8.48 1.15
C LYS A 136 11.02 -8.64 2.31
N SER A 137 12.13 -7.91 2.32
CA SER A 137 13.15 -7.96 3.37
C SER A 137 13.13 -6.68 4.22
N LYS A 138 13.37 -6.83 5.52
CA LYS A 138 13.50 -5.74 6.51
C LYS A 138 14.78 -5.89 7.32
N PHE A 139 15.28 -4.78 7.84
CA PHE A 139 16.38 -4.77 8.80
C PHE A 139 15.82 -4.78 10.23
N VAL A 140 16.36 -5.65 11.09
CA VAL A 140 15.86 -5.88 12.45
C VAL A 140 17.01 -5.83 13.44
N SER A 141 16.77 -5.16 14.57
CA SER A 141 17.61 -5.15 15.76
C SER A 141 16.89 -5.83 16.92
N ILE A 142 17.60 -6.65 17.70
CA ILE A 142 17.08 -7.29 18.92
C ILE A 142 18.10 -7.09 20.05
N GLY A 143 17.64 -6.83 21.27
CA GLY A 143 18.48 -6.68 22.47
C GLY A 143 18.47 -5.26 23.04
N CYS A 144 18.98 -5.13 24.27
CA CYS A 144 18.81 -3.92 25.08
C CYS A 144 20.04 -3.55 25.93
N PRO A 145 20.38 -2.25 26.02
CA PRO A 145 20.11 -1.23 24.99
C PRO A 145 20.99 -1.50 23.76
N GLY A 146 20.42 -1.39 22.56
CA GLY A 146 21.14 -1.66 21.30
C GLY A 146 20.81 -0.61 20.24
N LEU A 147 21.85 -0.13 19.54
CA LEU A 147 21.72 0.60 18.29
C LEU A 147 22.31 -0.27 17.19
N ALA A 148 21.49 -0.69 16.23
CA ALA A 148 21.98 -1.35 15.04
C ALA A 148 21.80 -0.44 13.83
N TYR A 149 22.79 -0.38 12.96
CA TYR A 149 22.66 0.26 11.65
C TYR A 149 23.49 -0.51 10.65
N PHE A 150 23.33 -0.24 9.37
CA PHE A 150 24.25 -0.78 8.39
C PHE A 150 24.67 0.28 7.37
N VAL A 151 25.84 0.03 6.79
CA VAL A 151 26.40 0.85 5.73
C VAL A 151 26.42 0.10 4.41
N ASP A 152 26.40 0.83 3.30
CA ASP A 152 26.50 0.29 1.95
C ASP A 152 27.95 -0.07 1.58
N GLY A 153 28.20 -0.38 0.30
CA GLY A 153 29.53 -0.67 -0.22
C GLY A 153 30.50 0.53 -0.17
N GLY A 154 29.97 1.75 -0.23
CA GLY A 154 30.72 3.01 -0.12
C GLY A 154 31.01 3.43 1.32
N GLY A 155 30.34 2.82 2.31
CA GLY A 155 30.47 3.17 3.72
C GLY A 155 29.50 4.25 4.18
N TYR A 156 28.52 4.64 3.35
CA TYR A 156 27.47 5.57 3.73
C TYR A 156 26.41 4.87 4.60
N TYR A 157 25.88 5.59 5.58
CA TYR A 157 24.78 5.12 6.42
C TYR A 157 23.52 4.93 5.57
N VAL A 158 22.95 3.73 5.62
CA VAL A 158 21.74 3.41 4.83
C VAL A 158 20.50 3.52 5.69
N THR A 159 20.46 2.80 6.82
CA THR A 159 19.34 2.81 7.76
C THR A 159 19.78 2.24 9.11
N GLY A 160 19.00 2.53 10.15
CA GLY A 160 19.28 2.13 11.52
C GLY A 160 18.02 1.78 12.31
N CYS A 161 18.24 1.18 13.47
CA CYS A 161 17.21 0.72 14.38
C CYS A 161 17.75 0.73 15.81
N MET A 162 17.03 1.37 16.74
CA MET A 162 17.37 1.33 18.17
C MET A 162 16.37 0.49 18.96
N SER A 163 16.86 -0.27 19.92
CA SER A 163 16.06 -1.08 20.83
C SER A 163 16.47 -0.86 22.29
N VAL A 164 15.48 -0.66 23.16
CA VAL A 164 15.61 -0.48 24.61
C VAL A 164 14.62 -1.41 25.33
N CYS A 165 14.92 -1.78 26.57
CA CYS A 165 14.06 -2.64 27.39
C CYS A 165 13.59 -1.84 28.60
N ARG A 166 12.27 -1.72 28.76
CA ARG A 166 11.68 -1.25 30.02
C ARG A 166 11.28 -2.45 30.88
N PRO A 167 11.24 -2.33 32.22
CA PRO A 167 10.50 -3.29 33.04
C PRO A 167 9.02 -3.11 32.71
N SER A 168 8.47 -3.90 31.80
CA SER A 168 7.06 -3.84 31.41
C SER A 168 6.37 -5.18 31.59
N GLU A 169 5.20 -5.12 32.23
CA GLU A 169 4.22 -6.20 32.17
C GLU A 169 3.69 -6.30 30.74
N ARG A 170 4.13 -7.35 30.03
CA ARG A 170 3.57 -7.91 28.78
C ARG A 170 4.01 -7.25 27.45
N ALA A 171 5.09 -7.78 26.88
CA ALA A 171 5.41 -7.65 25.45
C ALA A 171 4.42 -8.47 24.59
N LEU A 172 3.81 -7.83 23.58
CA LEU A 172 2.97 -8.51 22.58
C LEU A 172 3.85 -9.09 21.45
N PRO A 173 3.57 -10.29 20.92
CA PRO A 173 4.34 -10.86 19.81
C PRO A 173 4.29 -9.95 18.56
N GLY A 174 5.44 -9.60 18.00
CA GLY A 174 5.56 -8.92 16.70
C GLY A 174 5.49 -7.39 16.71
N SER A 175 5.46 -6.73 17.88
CA SER A 175 5.37 -5.26 17.94
C SER A 175 6.63 -4.51 17.49
N CYS A 176 7.84 -5.11 17.63
CA CYS A 176 9.19 -4.61 17.26
C CYS A 176 9.29 -3.10 16.92
N ARG A 177 8.95 -2.25 17.90
CA ARG A 177 8.88 -0.77 17.79
C ARG A 177 10.07 -0.04 18.45
N GLY A 178 10.94 -0.78 19.14
CA GLY A 178 12.12 -0.28 19.82
C GLY A 178 12.02 -0.25 21.34
N ASP A 179 10.85 -0.44 21.94
CA ASP A 179 10.61 -0.35 23.40
C ASP A 179 10.50 -1.70 24.13
N ASP A 180 10.30 -2.79 23.36
CA ASP A 180 10.25 -4.17 23.85
C ASP A 180 11.55 -4.94 23.56
N GLY A 181 12.67 -4.24 23.34
CA GLY A 181 13.94 -4.87 22.97
C GLY A 181 14.02 -5.43 21.56
N CYS A 182 13.15 -4.99 20.66
CA CYS A 182 13.28 -5.22 19.22
C CYS A 182 12.83 -4.01 18.42
N CYS A 183 13.52 -3.73 17.32
CA CYS A 183 13.21 -2.68 16.36
C CYS A 183 13.31 -3.23 14.94
N GLN A 184 12.46 -2.75 14.03
CA GLN A 184 12.59 -3.04 12.60
C GLN A 184 12.57 -1.77 11.74
N SER A 185 13.27 -1.79 10.61
CA SER A 185 13.34 -0.70 9.64
C SER A 185 13.27 -1.24 8.20
N ASN A 186 12.77 -0.40 7.29
CA ASN A 186 12.73 -0.72 5.87
C ASN A 186 14.10 -0.49 5.22
N ILE A 187 14.35 -1.14 4.07
CA ILE A 187 15.58 -0.98 3.28
C ILE A 187 15.28 -0.30 1.95
N PRO A 188 16.23 0.48 1.38
CA PRO A 188 16.02 1.17 0.10
C PRO A 188 16.07 0.22 -1.10
N LEU A 189 15.54 0.69 -2.23
CA LEU A 189 15.62 -0.02 -3.51
C LEU A 189 17.07 -0.08 -4.01
N GLY A 190 17.45 -1.18 -4.66
CA GLY A 190 18.75 -1.31 -5.32
C GLY A 190 19.91 -1.64 -4.37
N LEU A 191 19.60 -2.04 -3.13
CA LEU A 191 20.61 -2.37 -2.14
C LEU A 191 21.37 -3.66 -2.52
N ASP A 192 22.69 -3.53 -2.70
CA ASP A 192 23.60 -4.61 -3.10
C ASP A 192 24.67 -4.91 -2.04
N SER A 193 24.65 -4.22 -0.91
CA SER A 193 25.61 -4.40 0.17
C SER A 193 24.96 -4.18 1.52
N TYR A 194 25.27 -5.09 2.44
CA TYR A 194 24.78 -5.10 3.81
C TYR A 194 25.98 -5.28 4.75
N ARG A 195 26.34 -4.22 5.48
CA ARG A 195 27.38 -4.27 6.52
C ARG A 195 26.84 -3.74 7.84
N PRO A 196 26.33 -4.63 8.71
CA PRO A 196 25.72 -4.23 9.96
C PRO A 196 26.78 -3.86 11.00
N HIS A 197 26.46 -2.86 11.79
CA HIS A 197 27.18 -2.41 12.95
C HIS A 197 26.26 -2.41 14.17
N LEU A 198 26.78 -2.92 15.28
CA LEU A 198 26.11 -2.89 16.57
C LEU A 198 26.83 -1.91 17.48
N GLY A 199 26.14 -0.82 17.80
CA GLY A 199 26.52 0.15 18.80
C GLY A 199 25.79 -0.08 20.11
N SER A 200 26.46 0.28 21.21
CA SER A 200 25.84 0.41 22.52
C SER A 200 25.89 1.88 22.92
N PHE A 201 24.85 2.36 23.60
CA PHE A 201 24.83 3.71 24.15
C PHE A 201 25.74 3.74 25.40
N GLY A 202 27.04 4.02 25.22
CA GLY A 202 28.05 4.07 26.28
C GLY A 202 28.69 5.46 26.45
N ARG A 203 28.63 5.99 27.69
CA ARG A 203 29.13 7.28 28.22
C ARG A 203 30.41 7.86 27.58
N ARG A 204 30.40 9.16 27.26
CA ARG A 204 31.59 10.04 27.46
C ARG A 204 31.49 10.70 28.85
N ARG A 205 32.49 10.47 29.69
CA ARG A 205 32.57 10.97 31.07
C ARG A 205 32.99 12.46 31.07
N ARG A 206 32.14 13.37 31.54
CA ARG A 206 32.54 14.69 32.05
C ARG A 206 31.58 15.08 33.18
N GLY A 207 32.11 15.24 34.39
CA GLY A 207 31.37 15.77 35.55
C GLY A 207 30.80 14.71 36.49
N ARG A 208 30.84 15.00 37.80
CA ARG A 208 30.73 14.06 38.94
C ARG A 208 29.43 14.25 39.73
N ALA A 209 28.28 14.34 39.05
CA ALA A 209 27.00 14.60 39.72
C ALA A 209 25.79 14.04 38.95
N GLN A 210 25.68 12.73 38.79
CA GLN A 210 24.41 12.06 38.42
C GLN A 210 24.59 10.56 38.65
N GLU A 211 24.40 10.10 39.90
CA GLU A 211 24.49 8.68 40.26
C GLU A 211 23.12 7.99 40.42
N GLU A 212 22.00 8.75 40.50
CA GLU A 212 20.69 8.16 40.79
C GLU A 212 19.77 7.96 39.57
N GLU A 213 19.90 8.77 38.51
CA GLU A 213 19.02 8.68 37.32
C GLU A 213 19.44 7.59 36.30
N GLU A 214 20.65 7.05 36.47
CA GLU A 214 21.31 6.11 35.55
C GLU A 214 21.01 4.63 35.82
N ALA A 215 20.41 4.29 36.97
CA ALA A 215 20.08 2.91 37.31
C ALA A 215 18.89 2.36 36.48
N THR A 216 18.01 3.24 36.01
CA THR A 216 16.74 2.86 35.35
C THR A 216 16.93 2.31 33.93
N PHE A 217 18.00 2.70 33.22
CA PHE A 217 18.27 2.29 31.84
C PHE A 217 18.98 0.92 31.73
N LEU A 218 19.54 0.41 32.83
CA LEU A 218 20.35 -0.80 32.88
C LEU A 218 19.66 -1.98 33.57
N ALA A 219 18.47 -1.78 34.16
CA ALA A 219 17.78 -2.81 34.94
C ALA A 219 17.40 -4.07 34.14
N ASN A 220 17.37 -4.01 32.79
CA ASN A 220 16.98 -5.11 31.89
C ASN A 220 17.89 -5.21 30.64
N SER A 221 19.21 -5.18 30.82
CA SER A 221 20.14 -5.40 29.69
C SER A 221 20.09 -6.84 29.19
N THR A 222 20.04 -7.05 27.87
CA THR A 222 20.17 -8.40 27.31
C THR A 222 21.63 -8.82 27.25
N ALA A 223 21.90 -10.11 27.43
CA ALA A 223 23.26 -10.65 27.36
C ALA A 223 23.90 -10.41 25.99
N CYS A 224 23.10 -10.44 24.93
CA CYS A 224 23.52 -10.13 23.57
C CYS A 224 22.51 -9.23 22.86
N SER A 225 23.02 -8.39 21.97
CA SER A 225 22.28 -7.68 20.95
C SER A 225 22.55 -8.30 19.59
N TYR A 226 21.57 -8.20 18.68
CA TYR A 226 21.58 -8.81 17.37
C TYR A 226 21.09 -7.83 16.31
N ALA A 227 21.66 -7.92 15.11
CA ALA A 227 21.27 -7.15 13.95
C ALA A 227 21.26 -8.05 12.70
N PHE A 228 20.16 -8.07 11.97
CA PHE A 228 20.01 -8.93 10.80
C PHE A 228 18.98 -8.40 9.81
N MET A 229 19.17 -8.73 8.54
CA MET A 229 18.13 -8.59 7.52
C MET A 229 17.27 -9.85 7.50
N VAL A 230 15.96 -9.74 7.30
CA VAL A 230 15.03 -10.88 7.34
C VAL A 230 13.81 -10.68 6.45
N ASP A 231 13.24 -11.77 5.94
CA ASP A 231 11.92 -11.84 5.35
C ASP A 231 10.86 -11.33 6.34
N ALA A 232 10.11 -10.31 5.92
CA ALA A 232 9.15 -9.62 6.78
C ALA A 232 8.03 -10.54 7.28
N TRP A 233 7.60 -11.50 6.48
CA TRP A 233 6.55 -12.46 6.84
C TRP A 233 7.08 -13.52 7.78
N TRP A 234 8.26 -14.08 7.51
CA TRP A 234 8.87 -15.08 8.38
C TRP A 234 9.10 -14.54 9.80
N PHE A 235 9.63 -13.32 9.90
CA PHE A 235 9.92 -12.68 11.18
C PHE A 235 8.67 -12.46 12.03
N TRP A 236 7.54 -12.15 11.39
CA TRP A 236 6.25 -11.97 12.06
C TRP A 236 5.79 -13.23 12.81
N PHE A 237 5.99 -14.42 12.23
CA PHE A 237 5.55 -15.69 12.81
C PHE A 237 6.59 -16.34 13.74
N ALA A 238 7.88 -16.05 13.55
CA ALA A 238 8.95 -16.68 14.32
C ALA A 238 8.99 -16.27 15.81
N GLY A 239 8.38 -15.13 16.16
CA GLY A 239 8.41 -14.55 17.51
C GLY A 239 9.79 -14.03 17.91
N SER A 240 9.84 -13.09 18.85
CA SER A 240 11.07 -12.46 19.32
C SER A 240 11.46 -13.01 20.69
N ASN A 241 12.35 -14.01 20.73
CA ASN A 241 12.99 -14.40 21.98
C ASN A 241 14.21 -13.50 22.21
N PHE A 242 14.10 -12.59 23.19
CA PHE A 242 15.08 -11.53 23.47
C PHE A 242 16.26 -12.00 24.32
N ASN A 243 16.16 -13.16 24.97
CA ASN A 243 17.20 -13.69 25.85
C ASN A 243 17.97 -14.83 25.17
N ARG A 244 18.55 -14.53 24.02
CA ARG A 244 19.39 -15.47 23.25
C ARG A 244 20.85 -15.10 23.38
N THR A 245 21.71 -16.11 23.40
CA THR A 245 23.17 -15.98 23.45
C THR A 245 23.88 -16.70 22.31
N GLY A 246 23.15 -17.51 21.54
CA GLY A 246 23.67 -18.30 20.44
C GLY A 246 23.62 -17.60 19.08
N ASP A 247 24.32 -18.18 18.11
CA ASP A 247 24.22 -17.81 16.70
C ASP A 247 22.95 -18.43 16.09
N PHE A 248 22.31 -17.70 15.17
CA PHE A 248 21.20 -18.21 14.38
C PHE A 248 21.20 -17.60 12.98
N ALA A 249 20.54 -18.29 12.05
CA ALA A 249 20.34 -17.81 10.69
C ALA A 249 18.87 -17.45 10.45
N VAL A 250 18.64 -16.46 9.60
CA VAL A 250 17.33 -15.96 9.22
C VAL A 250 17.18 -15.96 7.69
N PRO A 251 15.97 -16.22 7.16
CA PRO A 251 15.74 -16.16 5.73
C PRO A 251 15.69 -14.71 5.25
N VAL A 252 16.36 -14.43 4.13
CA VAL A 252 16.37 -13.13 3.44
C VAL A 252 16.01 -13.34 1.98
N VAL A 253 15.15 -12.46 1.45
CA VAL A 253 14.71 -12.52 0.06
C VAL A 253 15.61 -11.64 -0.80
N LEU A 254 16.17 -12.24 -1.86
CA LEU A 254 16.98 -11.58 -2.88
C LEU A 254 16.24 -11.58 -4.21
N ASP A 255 16.24 -10.44 -4.89
CA ASP A 255 15.81 -10.34 -6.28
C ASP A 255 17.01 -10.68 -7.17
N TRP A 256 16.82 -11.44 -8.26
CA TRP A 256 17.91 -11.80 -9.17
C TRP A 256 17.61 -11.52 -10.64
N ALA A 257 18.66 -11.19 -11.38
CA ALA A 257 18.58 -10.95 -12.82
C ALA A 257 19.88 -11.35 -13.54
N ILE A 258 19.77 -11.71 -14.82
CA ILE A 258 20.93 -12.05 -15.66
C ILE A 258 21.46 -10.76 -16.30
N ARG A 259 22.69 -10.37 -15.97
CA ARG A 259 23.31 -9.08 -16.34
C ARG A 259 24.61 -9.23 -17.14
N ASP A 260 24.71 -10.28 -17.95
CA ASP A 260 25.93 -10.64 -18.71
C ASP A 260 26.09 -9.91 -20.06
N ALA A 261 25.14 -9.04 -20.40
CA ALA A 261 25.19 -8.17 -21.57
C ALA A 261 24.86 -6.71 -21.18
N PRO A 262 25.49 -5.72 -21.83
CA PRO A 262 25.25 -4.30 -21.53
C PRO A 262 23.87 -3.81 -22.01
N SER A 263 23.21 -4.57 -22.88
CA SER A 263 21.86 -4.31 -23.37
C SER A 263 21.20 -5.60 -23.84
N CYS A 264 19.88 -5.60 -23.93
CA CYS A 264 19.13 -6.71 -24.52
C CYS A 264 19.36 -6.84 -26.02
N ALA A 265 19.57 -5.71 -26.70
CA ALA A 265 19.97 -5.72 -28.09
C ALA A 265 21.33 -6.40 -28.29
N ALA A 266 22.29 -6.21 -27.37
CA ALA A 266 23.56 -6.92 -27.40
C ALA A 266 23.39 -8.42 -27.03
N ALA A 267 22.59 -8.72 -26.00
CA ALA A 267 22.32 -10.10 -25.56
C ALA A 267 21.72 -10.97 -26.67
N ARG A 268 20.87 -10.39 -27.52
CA ARG A 268 20.17 -11.10 -28.61
C ARG A 268 21.03 -11.39 -29.83
N ARG A 269 22.18 -10.72 -30.00
CA ARG A 269 23.05 -10.92 -31.19
C ARG A 269 23.75 -12.28 -31.18
N ASP A 270 24.01 -12.83 -30.00
CA ASP A 270 24.59 -14.15 -29.85
C ASP A 270 23.50 -15.14 -29.37
N ALA A 271 22.85 -15.79 -30.33
CA ALA A 271 21.80 -16.77 -30.06
C ALA A 271 22.30 -17.96 -29.21
N GLY A 272 23.60 -18.29 -29.32
CA GLY A 272 24.24 -19.36 -28.57
C GLY A 272 24.38 -19.07 -27.09
N THR A 273 24.46 -17.79 -26.70
CA THR A 273 24.56 -17.37 -25.30
C THR A 273 23.32 -16.67 -24.77
N TYR A 274 22.32 -16.26 -25.57
CA TYR A 274 21.12 -15.55 -25.07
C TYR A 274 20.37 -16.27 -23.93
N ALA A 275 20.06 -15.54 -22.86
CA ALA A 275 19.58 -16.08 -21.58
C ALA A 275 18.09 -16.38 -21.51
N CYS A 276 17.28 -15.47 -22.05
CA CYS A 276 15.83 -15.50 -21.92
C CYS A 276 15.23 -16.45 -22.98
N ARG A 277 15.40 -17.76 -22.76
CA ARG A 277 14.94 -18.82 -23.66
C ARG A 277 13.63 -19.48 -23.21
N SER A 278 13.20 -19.20 -21.98
CA SER A 278 11.93 -19.69 -21.44
C SER A 278 10.82 -18.69 -21.74
N GLU A 279 9.59 -19.19 -21.89
CA GLU A 279 8.38 -18.38 -21.76
C GLU A 279 8.38 -17.59 -20.45
N HIS A 280 9.04 -18.11 -19.41
CA HIS A 280 9.16 -17.49 -18.11
C HIS A 280 10.34 -16.49 -17.96
N SER A 281 10.78 -15.87 -19.05
CA SER A 281 11.99 -15.04 -19.03
C SER A 281 11.96 -13.89 -20.02
N ILE A 282 12.21 -12.66 -19.54
CA ILE A 282 12.19 -11.44 -20.34
C ILE A 282 13.51 -10.67 -20.12
N CYS A 283 14.12 -10.19 -21.21
CA CYS A 283 15.31 -9.34 -21.13
C CYS A 283 14.89 -7.87 -20.99
N LEU A 284 15.55 -7.17 -20.06
CA LEU A 284 15.27 -5.80 -19.65
C LEU A 284 16.55 -4.91 -19.68
N GLU A 285 16.46 -3.68 -20.22
CA GLU A 285 17.59 -2.72 -20.36
C GLU A 285 17.88 -1.98 -19.02
N SER A 286 19.16 -1.83 -18.62
CA SER A 286 19.53 -1.24 -17.31
C SER A 286 19.76 0.28 -17.39
N GLY A 287 19.01 1.08 -16.64
CA GLY A 287 19.10 2.55 -16.59
C GLY A 287 17.75 3.26 -16.44
N MET A 288 16.69 2.54 -16.73
CA MET A 288 15.45 2.62 -15.97
C MET A 288 15.49 1.37 -15.08
N ALA A 289 14.93 1.33 -13.88
CA ALA A 289 14.42 0.03 -13.45
C ALA A 289 13.26 -0.22 -14.42
N PRO A 290 13.41 -1.08 -15.44
CA PRO A 290 12.31 -1.26 -16.33
C PRO A 290 11.40 -2.23 -15.57
N ASP A 291 10.28 -1.69 -15.17
CA ASP A 291 9.03 -2.40 -15.33
C ASP A 291 9.16 -3.68 -16.17
N ILE A 292 9.03 -4.86 -15.53
CA ILE A 292 8.95 -6.13 -16.27
C ILE A 292 7.87 -5.91 -17.29
N ASN A 293 8.16 -6.04 -18.58
CA ASN A 293 7.11 -5.88 -19.56
C ASN A 293 6.36 -7.18 -19.71
N GLU A 294 5.46 -7.47 -18.77
CA GLU A 294 4.70 -8.73 -18.76
C GLU A 294 3.86 -8.88 -20.05
N CYS A 295 3.61 -7.77 -20.77
CA CYS A 295 3.02 -7.79 -22.11
C CYS A 295 3.88 -8.42 -23.19
N LYS A 296 5.16 -8.68 -22.90
CA LYS A 296 6.09 -9.37 -23.79
C LYS A 296 6.14 -10.88 -23.55
N SER A 297 5.56 -11.40 -22.46
CA SER A 297 5.46 -12.85 -22.23
C SER A 297 4.05 -13.29 -21.89
N ARG A 298 3.36 -13.86 -22.89
CA ARG A 298 1.95 -14.23 -22.79
C ARG A 298 1.72 -15.57 -22.08
N ASP A 299 2.71 -16.44 -22.07
CA ASP A 299 2.59 -17.80 -21.52
C ASP A 299 2.96 -17.84 -20.02
N GLU A 300 3.80 -16.90 -19.56
CA GLU A 300 4.08 -16.66 -18.13
C GLU A 300 3.09 -15.70 -17.47
N PHE A 301 2.66 -14.68 -18.20
CA PHE A 301 1.70 -13.68 -17.76
C PHE A 301 0.51 -13.67 -18.73
N PRO A 302 -0.51 -14.52 -18.48
CA PRO A 302 -1.61 -14.76 -19.42
C PRO A 302 -2.32 -13.46 -19.79
N CYS A 303 -2.07 -12.98 -21.01
CA CYS A 303 -2.73 -11.82 -21.58
C CYS A 303 -3.00 -11.97 -23.09
N TYR A 304 -4.19 -12.44 -23.40
CA TYR A 304 -4.74 -12.63 -24.73
C TYR A 304 -5.47 -11.39 -25.26
N GLY A 305 -5.31 -10.23 -24.61
CA GLY A 305 -5.81 -8.92 -25.01
C GLY A 305 -4.70 -7.90 -25.40
N VAL A 306 -5.03 -6.61 -25.38
CA VAL A 306 -4.07 -5.49 -25.35
C VAL A 306 -3.49 -5.37 -23.95
N CYS A 307 -2.22 -5.68 -23.88
CA CYS A 307 -1.44 -5.53 -22.67
C CYS A 307 -0.70 -4.19 -22.67
N ILE A 308 -0.77 -3.49 -21.54
CA ILE A 308 -0.09 -2.21 -21.30
C ILE A 308 0.81 -2.39 -20.08
N ASN A 309 2.08 -2.08 -20.26
CA ASN A 309 3.06 -2.21 -19.20
C ASN A 309 3.01 -1.04 -18.20
N THR A 310 3.17 -1.30 -16.91
CA THR A 310 3.12 -0.28 -15.85
C THR A 310 4.18 -0.52 -14.77
N PRO A 311 5.07 0.43 -14.42
CA PRO A 311 6.21 0.19 -13.51
C PRO A 311 6.00 -0.78 -12.34
N GLY A 312 6.42 -2.04 -12.51
CA GLY A 312 6.30 -3.15 -11.57
C GLY A 312 5.11 -4.11 -11.79
N SER A 313 4.36 -3.97 -12.89
CA SER A 313 3.14 -4.74 -13.21
C SER A 313 2.65 -4.53 -14.66
N PHE A 314 1.54 -5.17 -15.05
CA PHE A 314 0.88 -4.93 -16.33
C PHE A 314 -0.63 -4.87 -16.23
N ILE A 315 -1.22 -4.13 -17.16
CA ILE A 315 -2.65 -4.04 -17.38
C ILE A 315 -2.99 -4.86 -18.62
N CYS A 316 -3.74 -5.94 -18.45
CA CYS A 316 -4.26 -6.76 -19.55
C CYS A 316 -5.73 -6.45 -19.82
N THR A 317 -6.04 -5.89 -21.00
CA THR A 317 -7.41 -5.49 -21.37
C THR A 317 -7.75 -5.98 -22.77
N CYS A 318 -9.01 -6.26 -23.10
CA CYS A 318 -9.31 -6.67 -24.47
C CYS A 318 -9.10 -5.52 -25.48
N PRO A 319 -8.62 -5.80 -26.71
CA PRO A 319 -8.42 -4.78 -27.74
C PRO A 319 -9.66 -3.95 -28.01
N LYS A 320 -9.48 -2.67 -28.35
CA LYS A 320 -10.59 -1.75 -28.67
C LYS A 320 -11.50 -2.40 -29.72
N GLY A 321 -12.78 -2.55 -29.38
CA GLY A 321 -13.72 -3.30 -30.21
C GLY A 321 -13.80 -4.80 -29.88
N SER A 322 -13.33 -5.23 -28.70
CA SER A 322 -13.54 -6.58 -28.13
C SER A 322 -13.72 -6.52 -26.60
N SER A 323 -14.41 -7.48 -26.01
CA SER A 323 -14.64 -7.58 -24.56
C SER A 323 -14.66 -9.04 -24.08
N GLY A 324 -14.34 -9.26 -22.81
CA GLY A 324 -14.26 -10.57 -22.19
C GLY A 324 -13.06 -10.69 -21.25
N ASN A 325 -12.65 -11.91 -20.91
CA ASN A 325 -11.52 -12.11 -20.01
C ASN A 325 -10.21 -12.09 -20.82
N ALA A 326 -9.46 -11.01 -20.70
CA ALA A 326 -8.22 -10.83 -21.44
C ALA A 326 -7.09 -11.77 -20.96
N THR A 327 -7.21 -12.44 -19.81
CA THR A 327 -6.17 -13.34 -19.29
C THR A 327 -6.38 -14.82 -19.62
N VAL A 328 -7.47 -15.16 -20.34
CA VAL A 328 -7.79 -16.52 -20.76
C VAL A 328 -7.69 -16.61 -22.28
N GLU A 329 -7.15 -17.73 -22.78
CA GLU A 329 -7.04 -17.96 -24.22
C GLU A 329 -8.44 -17.95 -24.86
N HIS A 330 -8.62 -17.13 -25.90
CA HIS A 330 -9.93 -16.82 -26.51
C HIS A 330 -10.96 -16.15 -25.58
N GLY A 331 -10.51 -15.61 -24.45
CA GLY A 331 -11.38 -14.92 -23.51
C GLY A 331 -11.81 -13.53 -23.99
N CYS A 332 -11.05 -12.87 -24.87
CA CYS A 332 -11.47 -11.64 -25.57
C CYS A 332 -12.29 -11.95 -26.83
N ARG A 333 -13.54 -11.50 -26.84
CA ARG A 333 -14.46 -11.69 -27.97
C ARG A 333 -14.68 -10.36 -28.70
N PRO A 334 -14.67 -10.33 -30.05
CA PRO A 334 -15.00 -9.13 -30.80
C PRO A 334 -16.34 -8.53 -30.35
N ASN A 335 -16.33 -7.25 -30.03
CA ASN A 335 -17.54 -6.45 -29.95
C ASN A 335 -17.92 -6.20 -31.39
N ASP A 336 -18.84 -6.99 -31.93
CA ASP A 336 -19.22 -6.94 -33.34
C ASP A 336 -19.84 -5.60 -33.77
N ARG A 337 -19.03 -4.54 -33.93
CA ARG A 337 -19.29 -3.52 -34.94
C ARG A 337 -18.60 -3.97 -36.22
N TYR A 338 -19.23 -4.96 -36.86
CA TYR A 338 -18.99 -5.46 -38.22
C TYR A 338 -17.57 -5.95 -38.53
N THR A 339 -17.47 -7.23 -38.87
CA THR A 339 -16.36 -7.76 -39.68
C THR A 339 -16.90 -8.31 -41.01
N LEU A 340 -16.05 -8.21 -42.03
CA LEU A 340 -16.02 -9.04 -43.24
C LEU A 340 -16.86 -8.70 -44.50
N ALA A 341 -17.34 -7.47 -44.69
CA ALA A 341 -17.68 -7.03 -46.07
C ALA A 341 -16.52 -6.26 -46.76
N LEU A 342 -15.58 -5.69 -46.00
CA LEU A 342 -14.52 -4.82 -46.57
C LEU A 342 -13.18 -5.53 -46.87
N LYS A 343 -13.08 -6.86 -46.72
CA LYS A 343 -11.90 -7.65 -47.14
C LYS A 343 -12.21 -8.72 -48.21
N ALA A 344 -13.39 -8.68 -48.80
CA ALA A 344 -13.71 -9.47 -49.99
C ALA A 344 -13.64 -8.64 -51.30
N VAL A 345 -13.00 -7.45 -51.30
CA VAL A 345 -12.97 -6.55 -52.48
C VAL A 345 -11.56 -6.31 -53.06
N THR A 346 -10.46 -6.74 -52.43
CA THR A 346 -9.12 -6.54 -53.00
C THR A 346 -8.23 -7.77 -52.92
N GLY A 347 -8.35 -8.67 -53.90
CA GLY A 347 -7.24 -9.57 -54.22
C GLY A 347 -7.55 -11.00 -54.65
N THR A 348 -8.53 -11.26 -55.52
CA THR A 348 -8.47 -12.46 -56.39
C THR A 348 -8.13 -12.02 -57.81
N ARG A 349 -6.88 -12.25 -58.21
CA ARG A 349 -6.52 -12.36 -59.62
C ARG A 349 -7.15 -13.63 -60.16
N ILE A 350 -8.15 -13.51 -61.04
CA ILE A 350 -8.38 -14.48 -62.11
C ILE A 350 -8.74 -13.68 -63.38
N CYS A 351 -7.95 -13.84 -64.43
CA CYS A 351 -8.41 -13.76 -65.82
C CYS A 351 -8.49 -15.20 -66.36
N PRO A 352 -9.20 -15.47 -67.47
CA PRO A 352 -10.57 -15.08 -67.80
C PRO A 352 -11.39 -16.25 -68.41
N SER A 353 -12.72 -16.30 -68.17
CA SER A 353 -13.72 -16.65 -69.20
C SER A 353 -15.17 -16.59 -68.68
N ALA A 354 -16.03 -15.87 -69.43
CA ALA A 354 -17.50 -15.95 -69.55
C ALA A 354 -18.44 -15.17 -68.58
N SER A 355 -18.84 -13.97 -69.04
CA SER A 355 -20.20 -13.39 -69.20
C SER A 355 -21.26 -13.29 -68.07
N LEU A 356 -21.77 -12.05 -67.88
CA LEU A 356 -23.17 -11.59 -67.56
C LEU A 356 -23.78 -12.02 -66.20
N THR A 357 -24.48 -11.24 -65.34
CA THR A 357 -25.33 -10.03 -65.39
C THR A 357 -25.47 -9.44 -63.95
N VAL A 358 -25.66 -8.13 -63.79
CA VAL A 358 -26.01 -7.46 -62.50
C VAL A 358 -27.38 -6.78 -62.62
N SER A 359 -28.35 -7.12 -61.74
CA SER A 359 -29.41 -6.22 -61.23
C SER A 359 -30.40 -6.97 -60.32
N GLY A 360 -30.54 -6.56 -59.05
CA GLY A 360 -31.73 -6.94 -58.24
C GLY A 360 -31.64 -7.10 -56.71
N VAL A 361 -30.61 -6.61 -55.99
CA VAL A 361 -30.44 -6.93 -54.54
C VAL A 361 -30.32 -5.70 -53.59
N SER A 362 -30.46 -4.47 -54.08
CA SER A 362 -29.96 -3.28 -53.35
C SER A 362 -30.81 -2.77 -52.16
N ILE A 363 -32.14 -2.93 -52.12
CA ILE A 363 -32.98 -2.35 -51.04
C ILE A 363 -33.15 -3.31 -49.85
N GLY A 364 -33.38 -4.60 -50.13
CA GLY A 364 -33.55 -5.62 -49.07
C GLY A 364 -32.29 -5.79 -48.22
N VAL A 365 -31.11 -5.76 -48.84
CA VAL A 365 -29.83 -5.82 -48.12
C VAL A 365 -29.60 -4.55 -47.30
N PHE A 366 -29.97 -3.37 -47.82
CA PHE A 366 -29.83 -2.12 -47.07
C PHE A 366 -30.73 -2.09 -45.82
N MET A 367 -32.00 -2.51 -45.94
CA MET A 367 -32.92 -2.61 -44.80
C MET A 367 -32.47 -3.66 -43.78
N LEU A 368 -31.94 -4.80 -44.23
CA LEU A 368 -31.36 -5.82 -43.36
C LEU A 368 -30.18 -5.27 -42.55
N VAL A 369 -29.27 -4.53 -43.20
CA VAL A 369 -28.10 -3.91 -42.55
C VAL A 369 -28.53 -2.90 -41.48
N LEU A 370 -29.54 -2.07 -41.76
CA LEU A 370 -30.09 -1.12 -40.78
C LEU A 370 -30.72 -1.82 -39.57
N VAL A 371 -31.47 -2.90 -39.78
CA VAL A 371 -32.05 -3.71 -38.69
C VAL A 371 -30.95 -4.36 -37.85
N CYS A 372 -29.90 -4.91 -38.49
CA CYS A 372 -28.76 -5.47 -37.78
C CYS A 372 -27.98 -4.39 -36.99
N LEU A 373 -27.84 -3.18 -37.51
CA LEU A 373 -27.19 -2.06 -36.81
C LEU A 373 -27.99 -1.64 -35.58
N ALA A 374 -29.30 -1.45 -35.75
CA ALA A 374 -30.20 -1.09 -34.65
C ALA A 374 -30.22 -2.19 -33.58
N ALA A 375 -30.24 -3.47 -33.98
CA ALA A 375 -30.14 -4.60 -33.08
C ALA A 375 -28.79 -4.63 -32.34
N HIS A 376 -27.68 -4.37 -33.03
CA HIS A 376 -26.35 -4.32 -32.40
C HIS A 376 -26.23 -3.19 -31.37
N VAL A 377 -26.66 -1.97 -31.72
CA VAL A 377 -26.70 -0.84 -30.78
C VAL A 377 -27.64 -1.16 -29.61
N GLY A 378 -28.78 -1.79 -29.87
CA GLY A 378 -29.70 -2.28 -28.85
C GLY A 378 -29.04 -3.30 -27.91
N ILE A 379 -28.27 -4.25 -28.44
CA ILE A 379 -27.53 -5.26 -27.65
C ILE A 379 -26.44 -4.59 -26.82
N GLN A 380 -25.65 -3.66 -27.38
CA GLN A 380 -24.62 -2.92 -26.64
C GLN A 380 -25.23 -2.07 -25.51
N LYS A 381 -26.32 -1.35 -25.80
CA LYS A 381 -27.06 -0.57 -24.79
C LYS A 381 -27.61 -1.49 -23.69
N ARG A 382 -28.16 -2.65 -24.04
CA ARG A 382 -28.60 -3.67 -23.08
C ARG A 382 -27.45 -4.22 -22.24
N ARG A 383 -26.27 -4.47 -22.84
CA ARG A 383 -25.07 -4.94 -22.11
C ARG A 383 -24.59 -3.90 -21.10
N LEU A 384 -24.52 -2.63 -21.50
CA LEU A 384 -24.16 -1.52 -20.60
C LEU A 384 -25.15 -1.38 -19.44
N LEU A 385 -26.47 -1.36 -19.73
CA LEU A 385 -27.50 -1.28 -18.70
C LEU A 385 -27.45 -2.47 -17.74
N ARG A 386 -27.21 -3.69 -18.26
CA ARG A 386 -27.01 -4.88 -17.42
C ARG A 386 -25.74 -4.79 -16.56
N ALA A 387 -24.66 -4.22 -17.07
CA ALA A 387 -23.43 -4.02 -16.28
C ALA A 387 -23.65 -3.00 -15.16
N LYS A 388 -24.27 -1.86 -15.46
CA LYS A 388 -24.65 -0.85 -14.45
C LYS A 388 -25.54 -1.45 -13.36
N GLN A 389 -26.54 -2.23 -13.75
CA GLN A 389 -27.44 -2.92 -12.82
C GLN A 389 -26.69 -3.93 -11.94
N ARG A 390 -25.76 -4.71 -12.52
CA ARG A 390 -24.92 -5.65 -11.75
C ARG A 390 -24.07 -4.94 -10.71
N PHE A 391 -23.40 -3.84 -11.08
CA PHE A 391 -22.62 -3.07 -10.12
C PHE A 391 -23.51 -2.45 -9.05
N PHE A 392 -24.68 -1.93 -9.43
CA PHE A 392 -25.66 -1.41 -8.48
C PHE A 392 -26.06 -2.48 -7.46
N GLU A 393 -26.32 -3.72 -7.89
CA GLU A 393 -26.65 -4.84 -7.00
C GLU A 393 -25.46 -5.27 -6.13
N GLN A 394 -24.28 -5.43 -6.72
CA GLN A 394 -23.05 -5.84 -6.02
C GLN A 394 -22.61 -4.84 -4.95
N ASN A 395 -22.76 -3.55 -5.23
CA ASN A 395 -22.40 -2.47 -4.31
C ASN A 395 -23.50 -2.19 -3.27
N GLY A 396 -24.49 -3.09 -3.13
CA GLY A 396 -25.53 -2.99 -2.11
C GLY A 396 -26.64 -1.98 -2.41
N GLY A 397 -26.80 -1.57 -3.68
CA GLY A 397 -27.79 -0.56 -4.08
C GLY A 397 -29.23 -0.95 -3.76
N VAL A 398 -29.57 -2.24 -3.84
CA VAL A 398 -30.90 -2.74 -3.44
C VAL A 398 -31.15 -2.50 -1.94
N LEU A 399 -30.18 -2.84 -1.09
CA LEU A 399 -30.26 -2.65 0.35
C LEU A 399 -30.31 -1.16 0.70
N LEU A 400 -29.47 -0.34 0.06
CA LEU A 400 -29.42 1.09 0.28
C LEU A 400 -30.73 1.78 -0.15
N GLN A 401 -31.32 1.37 -1.26
CA GLN A 401 -32.60 1.90 -1.74
C GLN A 401 -33.76 1.58 -0.78
N GLN A 402 -33.74 0.42 -0.11
CA GLN A 402 -34.69 0.11 0.96
C GLN A 402 -34.47 1.00 2.19
N GLN A 403 -33.22 1.26 2.58
CA GLN A 403 -32.88 2.12 3.72
C GLN A 403 -33.14 3.61 3.45
N LEU A 404 -33.06 4.04 2.20
CA LEU A 404 -33.30 5.42 1.75
C LEU A 404 -34.72 5.92 2.08
N GLY A 405 -35.73 5.04 2.07
CA GLY A 405 -37.08 5.40 2.51
C GLY A 405 -37.16 5.76 4.01
N SER A 406 -36.35 5.08 4.83
CA SER A 406 -36.18 5.39 6.25
C SER A 406 -35.38 6.68 6.47
N LEU A 407 -34.27 6.87 5.74
CA LEU A 407 -33.42 8.08 5.83
C LEU A 407 -34.12 9.36 5.38
N ALA A 408 -34.95 9.28 4.34
CA ALA A 408 -35.77 10.41 3.87
C ALA A 408 -36.78 10.86 4.94
N SER A 409 -37.27 9.91 5.76
CA SER A 409 -38.16 10.18 6.90
C SER A 409 -37.43 10.87 8.07
N SER A 410 -36.10 10.75 8.14
CA SER A 410 -35.22 11.40 9.12
C SER A 410 -34.65 12.75 8.67
N GLY A 411 -35.08 13.29 7.51
CA GLY A 411 -34.65 14.60 7.01
C GLY A 411 -33.25 14.64 6.36
N VAL A 412 -32.64 13.47 6.10
CA VAL A 412 -31.34 13.38 5.42
C VAL A 412 -31.56 13.29 3.90
N ALA A 413 -31.26 14.37 3.19
CA ALA A 413 -31.29 14.40 1.71
C ALA A 413 -30.09 13.64 1.13
N PHE A 414 -30.19 12.30 1.07
CA PHE A 414 -29.23 11.44 0.39
C PHE A 414 -29.75 11.07 -1.01
N LYS A 415 -28.92 11.21 -2.05
CA LYS A 415 -29.30 10.90 -3.44
C LYS A 415 -28.44 9.77 -4.03
N LEU A 416 -29.09 8.81 -4.69
CA LEU A 416 -28.42 7.89 -5.61
C LEU A 416 -28.24 8.60 -6.95
N PHE A 417 -26.98 8.80 -7.34
CA PHE A 417 -26.62 9.39 -8.62
C PHE A 417 -26.32 8.30 -9.64
N SER A 418 -26.73 8.54 -10.88
CA SER A 418 -26.32 7.73 -12.02
C SER A 418 -24.87 8.05 -12.42
N SER A 419 -24.20 7.07 -13.01
CA SER A 419 -22.86 7.25 -13.60
C SER A 419 -22.83 8.34 -14.68
N GLU A 420 -23.96 8.57 -15.37
CA GLU A 420 -24.11 9.62 -16.39
C GLU A 420 -24.27 11.03 -15.78
N GLU A 421 -24.95 11.16 -14.65
CA GLU A 421 -25.01 12.43 -13.90
C GLU A 421 -23.63 12.79 -13.37
N ILE A 422 -22.92 11.86 -12.73
CA ILE A 422 -21.57 12.12 -12.20
C ILE A 422 -20.56 12.40 -13.31
N GLY A 423 -20.64 11.63 -14.41
CA GLY A 423 -19.79 11.85 -15.58
C GLY A 423 -19.99 13.23 -16.19
N ARG A 424 -21.23 13.71 -16.30
CA ARG A 424 -21.52 15.09 -16.76
C ARG A 424 -21.05 16.13 -15.75
N ALA A 425 -21.32 15.93 -14.46
CA ALA A 425 -20.99 16.89 -13.43
C ALA A 425 -19.49 17.15 -13.29
N THR A 426 -18.67 16.13 -13.55
CA THR A 426 -17.20 16.17 -13.43
C THR A 426 -16.48 16.34 -14.77
N ASP A 427 -17.21 16.57 -15.86
CA ASP A 427 -16.66 16.64 -17.22
C ASP A 427 -15.79 15.42 -17.57
N GLY A 428 -16.32 14.22 -17.33
CA GLY A 428 -15.61 12.97 -17.54
C GLY A 428 -14.42 12.75 -16.59
N PHE A 429 -14.45 13.32 -15.39
CA PHE A 429 -13.34 13.36 -14.43
C PHE A 429 -12.10 14.06 -14.98
N ALA A 430 -12.28 15.20 -15.64
CA ALA A 430 -11.18 16.00 -16.19
C ALA A 430 -10.18 16.44 -15.12
N ALA A 431 -8.89 16.44 -15.45
CA ALA A 431 -7.81 16.85 -14.54
C ALA A 431 -7.98 18.29 -14.02
N ALA A 432 -8.52 19.20 -14.85
CA ALA A 432 -8.82 20.58 -14.48
C ALA A 432 -9.89 20.72 -13.37
N ARG A 433 -10.63 19.65 -13.07
CA ARG A 433 -11.63 19.63 -12.00
C ARG A 433 -11.08 19.09 -10.68
N VAL A 434 -9.82 18.69 -10.60
CA VAL A 434 -9.27 18.09 -9.38
C VAL A 434 -9.11 19.13 -8.27
N LEU A 435 -9.69 18.85 -7.11
CA LEU A 435 -9.57 19.66 -5.89
C LEU A 435 -8.40 19.18 -5.01
N GLY A 436 -8.10 17.88 -5.03
CA GLY A 436 -7.08 17.29 -4.19
C GLY A 436 -6.78 15.83 -4.52
N HIS A 437 -5.58 15.41 -4.13
CA HIS A 437 -5.08 14.05 -4.24
C HIS A 437 -4.88 13.52 -2.81
N GLY A 438 -5.55 12.43 -2.44
CA GLY A 438 -5.44 11.83 -1.09
C GLY A 438 -5.09 10.35 -1.14
N GLY A 439 -4.78 9.75 0.01
CA GLY A 439 -4.48 8.32 0.12
C GLY A 439 -5.66 7.41 -0.27
N HIS A 440 -6.88 7.93 -0.20
CA HIS A 440 -8.13 7.22 -0.49
C HIS A 440 -8.71 7.52 -1.89
N GLY A 441 -8.02 8.31 -2.73
CA GLY A 441 -8.48 8.61 -4.09
C GLY A 441 -8.25 10.04 -4.55
N VAL A 442 -9.00 10.45 -5.59
CA VAL A 442 -9.00 11.81 -6.15
C VAL A 442 -10.36 12.45 -5.91
N VAL A 443 -10.34 13.71 -5.49
CA VAL A 443 -11.55 14.51 -5.28
C VAL A 443 -11.70 15.51 -6.42
N TYR A 444 -12.85 15.49 -7.09
CA TYR A 444 -13.16 16.37 -8.22
C TYR A 444 -14.25 17.37 -7.84
N ARG A 445 -14.16 18.59 -8.35
CA ARG A 445 -15.24 19.58 -8.33
C ARG A 445 -16.29 19.17 -9.36
N GLY A 446 -17.50 18.91 -8.91
CA GLY A 446 -18.66 18.61 -9.75
C GLY A 446 -19.65 19.77 -9.79
N VAL A 447 -20.38 19.92 -10.90
CA VAL A 447 -21.57 20.78 -10.99
C VAL A 447 -22.76 19.94 -11.42
N LEU A 448 -23.71 19.75 -10.52
CA LEU A 448 -24.93 18.98 -10.78
C LEU A 448 -25.88 19.74 -11.72
N THR A 449 -26.88 19.04 -12.26
CA THR A 449 -27.83 19.61 -13.23
C THR A 449 -28.72 20.73 -12.67
N ASP A 450 -28.90 20.75 -11.36
CA ASP A 450 -29.61 21.80 -10.61
C ASP A 450 -28.71 23.02 -10.30
N GLY A 451 -27.45 23.00 -10.75
CA GLY A 451 -26.45 24.03 -10.49
C GLY A 451 -25.67 23.84 -9.19
N SER A 452 -26.04 22.85 -8.36
CA SER A 452 -25.37 22.58 -7.09
C SER A 452 -23.91 22.17 -7.32
N VAL A 453 -22.99 22.82 -6.62
CA VAL A 453 -21.56 22.49 -6.69
C VAL A 453 -21.20 21.47 -5.61
N VAL A 454 -20.55 20.38 -6.01
CA VAL A 454 -20.27 19.23 -5.14
C VAL A 454 -18.82 18.80 -5.21
N ALA A 455 -18.37 18.06 -4.19
CA ALA A 455 -17.10 17.36 -4.20
C ALA A 455 -17.32 15.86 -4.49
N VAL A 456 -16.69 15.33 -5.52
CA VAL A 456 -16.87 13.95 -5.99
C VAL A 456 -15.59 13.17 -5.73
N LYS A 457 -15.62 12.25 -4.75
CA LYS A 457 -14.48 11.40 -4.37
C LYS A 457 -14.54 10.10 -5.16
N ARG A 458 -13.50 9.82 -5.92
CA ARG A 458 -13.33 8.60 -6.72
C ARG A 458 -12.02 7.89 -6.37
N SER A 459 -12.08 6.59 -6.14
CA SER A 459 -10.88 5.76 -5.93
C SER A 459 -10.01 5.67 -7.19
N ARG A 460 -8.69 5.55 -7.03
CA ARG A 460 -7.72 5.40 -8.13
C ARG A 460 -7.57 3.96 -8.61
N THR A 461 -7.74 3.00 -7.72
CA THR A 461 -7.55 1.58 -7.97
C THR A 461 -8.84 0.83 -7.69
N VAL A 462 -8.91 -0.42 -8.15
CA VAL A 462 -9.98 -1.36 -7.81
C VAL A 462 -9.37 -2.38 -6.85
N ASP A 463 -9.44 -2.09 -5.55
CA ASP A 463 -9.02 -3.01 -4.48
C ASP A 463 -10.22 -3.30 -3.56
N ALA A 464 -10.35 -4.55 -3.12
CA ALA A 464 -11.33 -4.98 -2.12
C ALA A 464 -11.23 -4.17 -0.81
N LYS A 465 -10.02 -3.67 -0.47
CA LYS A 465 -9.83 -2.74 0.66
C LYS A 465 -10.65 -1.45 0.46
N GLN A 466 -10.62 -0.86 -0.73
CA GLN A 466 -11.30 0.40 -1.05
C GLN A 466 -12.82 0.25 -1.12
N ALA A 467 -13.32 -0.90 -1.58
CA ALA A 467 -14.76 -1.20 -1.51
C ALA A 467 -15.27 -1.27 -0.05
N ARG A 468 -14.47 -1.83 0.87
CA ARG A 468 -14.78 -1.86 2.31
C ARG A 468 -14.68 -0.48 2.96
N GLU A 469 -13.69 0.33 2.58
CA GLU A 469 -13.58 1.73 3.03
C GLU A 469 -14.78 2.55 2.56
N PHE A 470 -15.21 2.40 1.30
CA PHE A 470 -16.42 3.03 0.77
C PHE A 470 -17.66 2.65 1.59
N ALA A 471 -17.93 1.35 1.74
CA ALA A 471 -19.12 0.89 2.43
C ALA A 471 -19.15 1.41 3.88
N ARG A 472 -17.98 1.49 4.52
CA ARG A 472 -17.84 2.03 5.87
C ARG A 472 -18.03 3.54 5.93
N GLU A 473 -17.39 4.29 5.04
CA GLU A 473 -17.51 5.75 4.97
C GLU A 473 -18.97 6.15 4.71
N MET A 474 -19.66 5.46 3.78
CA MET A 474 -21.07 5.65 3.52
C MET A 474 -21.94 5.35 4.76
N LEU A 475 -21.71 4.22 5.43
CA LEU A 475 -22.46 3.82 6.63
C LEU A 475 -22.26 4.80 7.79
N ILE A 476 -21.05 5.30 7.99
CA ILE A 476 -20.71 6.23 9.08
C ILE A 476 -21.31 7.60 8.79
N LEU A 477 -21.10 8.14 7.59
CA LEU A 477 -21.56 9.48 7.25
C LEU A 477 -23.07 9.58 7.05
N SER A 478 -23.77 8.48 6.75
CA SER A 478 -25.23 8.47 6.76
C SER A 478 -25.84 8.61 8.15
N GLN A 479 -25.07 8.28 9.20
CA GLN A 479 -25.49 8.35 10.61
C GLN A 479 -25.05 9.65 11.31
N ILE A 480 -24.14 10.42 10.71
CA ILE A 480 -23.62 11.66 11.27
C ILE A 480 -24.37 12.86 10.67
N ASN A 481 -24.96 13.68 11.54
CA ASN A 481 -25.48 14.98 11.16
C ASN A 481 -24.94 16.04 12.13
N HIS A 482 -23.80 16.63 11.78
CA HIS A 482 -23.13 17.62 12.61
C HIS A 482 -22.60 18.77 11.75
N ARG A 483 -22.74 20.02 12.23
CA ARG A 483 -22.40 21.21 11.43
C ARG A 483 -20.90 21.31 11.07
N HIS A 484 -20.05 20.73 11.92
CA HIS A 484 -18.59 20.69 11.77
C HIS A 484 -18.08 19.34 11.21
N VAL A 485 -18.95 18.59 10.53
CA VAL A 485 -18.59 17.37 9.78
C VAL A 485 -19.05 17.56 8.33
N VAL A 486 -18.22 17.18 7.37
CA VAL A 486 -18.57 17.26 5.94
C VAL A 486 -19.75 16.34 5.64
N LYS A 487 -20.81 16.91 5.05
CA LYS A 487 -22.03 16.20 4.71
C LYS A 487 -21.86 15.35 3.44
N LEU A 488 -22.21 14.07 3.56
CA LEU A 488 -22.38 13.18 2.42
C LEU A 488 -23.76 13.44 1.78
N LEU A 489 -23.77 13.86 0.51
CA LEU A 489 -24.99 14.16 -0.24
C LEU A 489 -25.51 12.93 -0.99
N GLY A 490 -24.64 11.97 -1.29
CA GLY A 490 -25.04 10.77 -2.02
C GLY A 490 -23.89 9.94 -2.54
N CYS A 491 -24.23 8.95 -3.37
CA CYS A 491 -23.25 8.09 -4.02
C CYS A 491 -23.72 7.62 -5.39
N CYS A 492 -22.78 7.13 -6.21
CA CYS A 492 -23.04 6.42 -7.45
C CYS A 492 -22.53 4.98 -7.31
N LEU A 493 -23.44 4.02 -7.45
CA LEU A 493 -23.18 2.59 -7.30
C LEU A 493 -23.10 1.84 -8.65
N GLU A 494 -23.39 2.51 -9.77
CA GLU A 494 -23.40 1.92 -11.14
C GLU A 494 -21.99 1.66 -11.73
N VAL A 495 -20.96 1.73 -10.90
CA VAL A 495 -19.54 1.66 -11.28
C VAL A 495 -18.84 0.61 -10.42
N GLU A 496 -17.70 0.10 -10.89
CA GLU A 496 -16.97 -0.99 -10.23
C GLU A 496 -16.57 -0.67 -8.79
N VAL A 497 -16.01 0.52 -8.54
CA VAL A 497 -15.84 1.07 -7.19
C VAL A 497 -16.75 2.27 -7.05
N PRO A 498 -17.69 2.25 -6.09
CA PRO A 498 -18.61 3.35 -5.88
C PRO A 498 -17.95 4.72 -5.71
N VAL A 499 -18.67 5.75 -6.14
CA VAL A 499 -18.23 7.15 -6.06
C VAL A 499 -19.07 7.88 -5.02
N LEU A 500 -18.42 8.65 -4.14
CA LEU A 500 -19.08 9.43 -3.09
C LEU A 500 -19.20 10.89 -3.49
N VAL A 501 -20.35 11.49 -3.18
CA VAL A 501 -20.67 12.89 -3.49
C VAL A 501 -20.91 13.63 -2.18
N TYR A 502 -20.10 14.64 -1.91
CA TYR A 502 -20.14 15.46 -0.70
C TYR A 502 -20.53 16.89 -1.03
N GLU A 503 -20.92 17.64 0.00
CA GLU A 503 -20.93 19.10 -0.10
C GLU A 503 -19.53 19.62 -0.49
N LEU A 504 -19.48 20.63 -1.35
CA LEU A 504 -18.22 21.30 -1.64
C LEU A 504 -17.89 22.27 -0.49
N VAL A 505 -16.74 22.08 0.13
CA VAL A 505 -16.18 23.00 1.13
C VAL A 505 -15.17 23.92 0.42
N PRO A 506 -15.50 25.21 0.19
CA PRO A 506 -14.86 26.03 -0.85
C PRO A 506 -13.41 26.42 -0.54
N ASN A 507 -13.06 26.58 0.73
CA ASN A 507 -11.73 27.06 1.12
C ASN A 507 -10.71 25.91 1.26
N GLY A 508 -11.11 24.66 1.07
CA GLY A 508 -10.19 23.52 1.10
C GLY A 508 -9.64 23.24 2.50
N SER A 509 -8.42 22.68 2.57
CA SER A 509 -7.87 22.14 3.82
C SER A 509 -7.18 23.18 4.71
N LEU A 510 -7.36 23.02 6.02
CA LEU A 510 -6.69 23.80 7.06
C LEU A 510 -5.16 23.77 6.92
N HIS A 511 -4.60 22.64 6.50
CA HIS A 511 -3.16 22.49 6.23
C HIS A 511 -2.60 23.61 5.32
N ARG A 512 -3.37 24.10 4.34
CA ARG A 512 -2.94 25.22 3.47
C ARG A 512 -2.87 26.55 4.20
N TYR A 513 -3.77 26.79 5.16
CA TYR A 513 -3.85 28.03 5.92
C TYR A 513 -2.80 28.11 7.03
N ILE A 514 -2.24 26.96 7.44
CA ILE A 514 -1.15 26.89 8.42
C ILE A 514 0.22 26.92 7.70
N HIS A 515 0.39 26.13 6.63
CA HIS A 515 1.71 25.84 6.05
C HIS A 515 1.94 26.39 4.62
N GLY A 516 0.95 27.00 3.98
CA GLY A 516 1.01 27.41 2.57
C GLY A 516 1.71 28.75 2.32
N GLY A 517 2.57 28.81 1.29
CA GLY A 517 3.48 29.92 0.96
C GLY A 517 2.88 31.15 0.24
N ASP A 518 1.56 31.36 0.28
CA ASP A 518 0.90 32.48 -0.41
C ASP A 518 0.76 33.72 0.51
N GLY A 519 1.89 34.29 0.95
CA GLY A 519 1.96 35.58 1.66
C GLY A 519 1.19 35.67 3.00
N GLU A 520 1.42 36.75 3.76
CA GLU A 520 0.74 37.00 5.05
C GLU A 520 -0.79 37.16 4.93
N ALA A 521 -1.32 37.42 3.72
CA ALA A 521 -2.73 37.75 3.50
C ALA A 521 -3.70 36.57 3.69
N ASN A 522 -3.21 35.32 3.69
CA ASN A 522 -4.04 34.11 3.77
C ASN A 522 -3.88 33.33 5.09
N LYS A 523 -3.12 33.83 6.06
CA LYS A 523 -2.95 33.17 7.37
C LYS A 523 -4.16 33.42 8.27
N LEU A 524 -4.56 32.41 9.03
CA LEU A 524 -5.61 32.56 10.04
C LEU A 524 -5.13 33.41 11.22
N SER A 525 -5.96 34.36 11.65
CA SER A 525 -5.70 35.10 12.89
C SER A 525 -5.67 34.14 14.09
N PRO A 526 -4.92 34.45 15.16
CA PRO A 526 -4.89 33.65 16.39
C PRO A 526 -6.28 33.28 16.94
N ALA A 527 -7.22 34.22 16.94
CA ALA A 527 -8.61 33.96 17.34
C ALA A 527 -9.32 32.96 16.39
N ALA A 528 -9.10 33.06 15.07
CA ALA A 528 -9.63 32.11 14.11
C ALA A 528 -9.01 30.71 14.28
N ARG A 529 -7.72 30.62 14.61
CA ARG A 529 -7.05 29.35 14.90
C ARG A 529 -7.67 28.64 16.11
N LEU A 530 -7.91 29.36 17.20
CA LEU A 530 -8.63 28.81 18.37
C LEU A 530 -10.07 28.41 18.05
N ARG A 531 -10.76 29.20 17.21
CA ARG A 531 -12.11 28.85 16.74
C ARG A 531 -12.10 27.54 15.96
N VAL A 532 -11.20 27.37 15.00
CA VAL A 532 -11.05 26.14 14.21
C VAL A 532 -10.75 24.94 15.10
N ALA A 533 -9.86 25.09 16.10
CA ALA A 533 -9.58 24.04 17.08
C ALA A 533 -10.84 23.66 17.86
N ALA A 534 -11.58 24.64 18.40
CA ALA A 534 -12.79 24.38 19.17
C ALA A 534 -13.90 23.70 18.34
N GLU A 535 -14.10 24.14 17.10
CA GLU A 535 -15.10 23.58 16.18
C GLU A 535 -14.75 22.14 15.74
N SER A 536 -13.46 21.88 15.48
CA SER A 536 -12.97 20.53 15.15
C SER A 536 -13.07 19.58 16.36
N ALA A 537 -12.74 20.06 17.56
CA ALA A 537 -12.88 19.30 18.79
C ALA A 537 -14.35 18.96 19.08
N ASP A 538 -15.27 19.89 18.81
CA ASP A 538 -16.72 19.68 18.97
C ASP A 538 -17.23 18.55 18.06
N ALA A 539 -16.79 18.52 16.79
CA ALA A 539 -17.11 17.44 15.87
C ALA A 539 -16.58 16.07 16.36
N LEU A 540 -15.32 16.02 16.80
CA LEU A 540 -14.70 14.80 17.34
C LEU A 540 -15.38 14.33 18.63
N ALA A 541 -15.75 15.26 19.52
CA ALA A 541 -16.49 14.97 20.74
C ALA A 541 -17.88 14.39 20.44
N TYR A 542 -18.60 14.95 19.46
CA TYR A 542 -19.87 14.41 18.99
C TYR A 542 -19.71 12.95 18.53
N MET A 543 -18.71 12.67 17.69
CA MET A 543 -18.46 11.32 17.19
C MET A 543 -18.11 10.32 18.30
N HIS A 544 -17.31 10.72 19.29
CA HIS A 544 -16.89 9.82 20.37
C HIS A 544 -17.95 9.59 21.45
N SER A 545 -18.85 10.55 21.67
CA SER A 545 -19.72 10.52 22.86
C SER A 545 -21.22 10.58 22.56
N SER A 546 -21.61 11.17 21.43
CA SER A 546 -23.02 11.42 21.09
C SER A 546 -23.51 10.53 19.95
N ALA A 547 -22.62 10.07 19.08
CA ALA A 547 -22.94 9.04 18.10
C ALA A 547 -23.13 7.67 18.78
N SER A 548 -24.11 6.90 18.30
CA SER A 548 -24.42 5.57 18.81
C SER A 548 -24.53 4.57 17.66
N PRO A 549 -23.61 3.60 17.53
CA PRO A 549 -22.43 3.41 18.39
C PRO A 549 -21.38 4.54 18.20
N PRO A 550 -20.47 4.76 19.18
CA PRO A 550 -19.41 5.75 19.06
C PRO A 550 -18.54 5.55 17.82
N ILE A 551 -18.05 6.63 17.23
CA ILE A 551 -17.34 6.64 15.95
C ILE A 551 -15.92 7.13 16.17
N LEU A 552 -14.92 6.31 15.84
CA LEU A 552 -13.50 6.66 15.89
C LEU A 552 -13.05 7.13 14.50
N HIS A 553 -12.44 8.31 14.41
CA HIS A 553 -12.04 8.91 13.12
C HIS A 553 -10.80 8.22 12.54
N ARG A 554 -9.75 8.03 13.35
CA ARG A 554 -8.48 7.33 13.08
C ARG A 554 -7.49 7.98 12.10
N ASP A 555 -7.88 9.02 11.39
CA ASP A 555 -6.99 9.79 10.50
C ASP A 555 -7.14 11.30 10.72
N VAL A 556 -7.08 11.75 11.98
CA VAL A 556 -7.18 13.17 12.33
C VAL A 556 -5.87 13.87 11.98
N LYS A 557 -5.92 14.87 11.09
CA LYS A 557 -4.80 15.71 10.67
C LYS A 557 -5.30 17.01 10.04
N SER A 558 -4.47 18.05 9.97
CA SER A 558 -4.82 19.34 9.37
C SER A 558 -5.24 19.24 7.90
N ALA A 559 -4.78 18.23 7.16
CA ALA A 559 -5.21 17.98 5.78
C ALA A 559 -6.66 17.48 5.66
N ASN A 560 -7.20 16.88 6.72
CA ASN A 560 -8.56 16.31 6.78
C ASN A 560 -9.56 17.23 7.50
N ILE A 561 -9.15 18.43 7.89
CA ILE A 561 -10.03 19.48 8.41
C ILE A 561 -10.16 20.52 7.31
N LEU A 562 -11.38 20.74 6.81
CA LEU A 562 -11.67 21.70 5.75
C LEU A 562 -12.28 22.97 6.32
N LEU A 563 -12.18 24.08 5.60
CA LEU A 563 -12.76 25.37 5.98
C LEU A 563 -13.89 25.75 5.03
N ASP A 564 -15.06 26.08 5.57
CA ASP A 564 -16.19 26.56 4.77
C ASP A 564 -16.08 28.05 4.41
N GLY A 565 -17.12 28.60 3.77
CA GLY A 565 -17.13 29.99 3.31
C GLY A 565 -16.93 31.03 4.41
N ASP A 566 -17.29 30.69 5.65
CA ASP A 566 -17.13 31.55 6.83
C ASP A 566 -15.86 31.20 7.64
N LEU A 567 -14.95 30.43 7.02
CA LEU A 567 -13.76 29.84 7.63
C LEU A 567 -14.07 28.97 8.86
N ALA A 568 -15.27 28.40 8.94
CA ALA A 568 -15.62 27.45 9.98
C ALA A 568 -15.09 26.05 9.63
N ALA A 569 -14.68 25.30 10.65
CA ALA A 569 -14.05 24.00 10.47
C ALA A 569 -15.07 22.89 10.17
N LYS A 570 -14.71 21.99 9.26
CA LYS A 570 -15.44 20.75 8.96
C LYS A 570 -14.48 19.56 8.86
N VAL A 571 -14.68 18.55 9.71
CA VAL A 571 -13.91 17.29 9.69
C VAL A 571 -14.34 16.44 8.49
N SER A 572 -13.37 15.85 7.80
CA SER A 572 -13.54 15.10 6.55
C SER A 572 -12.67 13.83 6.51
N ASP A 573 -12.86 13.02 5.46
CA ASP A 573 -12.15 11.76 5.16
C ASP A 573 -12.34 10.64 6.19
N PHE A 574 -13.47 9.94 6.07
CA PHE A 574 -13.92 8.90 7.01
C PHE A 574 -13.56 7.47 6.56
N GLY A 575 -12.70 7.32 5.54
CA GLY A 575 -12.34 6.02 4.98
C GLY A 575 -11.68 5.09 6.00
N ALA A 576 -10.88 5.65 6.92
CA ALA A 576 -10.20 4.92 7.99
C ALA A 576 -11.05 4.70 9.25
N SER A 577 -12.21 5.35 9.36
CA SER A 577 -13.00 5.40 10.59
C SER A 577 -13.55 4.02 11.00
N ARG A 578 -14.04 3.89 12.24
CA ARG A 578 -14.64 2.66 12.78
C ARG A 578 -15.76 2.97 13.76
N LEU A 579 -16.81 2.16 13.76
CA LEU A 579 -17.77 2.10 14.86
C LEU A 579 -17.11 1.33 16.03
N ALA A 580 -17.16 1.89 17.24
CA ALA A 580 -16.74 1.22 18.44
C ALA A 580 -17.79 0.14 18.84
N PRO A 581 -17.38 -1.00 19.44
CA PRO A 581 -18.33 -1.98 19.95
C PRO A 581 -19.29 -1.34 20.97
N ALA A 582 -20.57 -1.71 20.91
CA ALA A 582 -21.57 -1.23 21.86
C ALA A 582 -21.40 -1.93 23.22
N GLY A 583 -21.21 -1.16 24.28
CA GLY A 583 -20.79 -1.66 25.59
C GLY A 583 -19.26 -1.63 25.67
N GLY A 584 -18.73 -0.87 26.62
CA GLY A 584 -17.30 -0.73 26.85
C GLY A 584 -16.70 -2.04 27.33
N GLU A 585 -16.43 -2.93 26.38
CA GLU A 585 -15.55 -4.09 26.44
C GLU A 585 -15.51 -4.64 25.02
N ALA A 586 -14.31 -5.00 24.55
CA ALA A 586 -14.08 -5.52 23.22
C ALA A 586 -14.80 -6.87 23.05
N ALA A 587 -16.09 -6.83 22.71
CA ALA A 587 -16.84 -8.01 22.33
C ALA A 587 -16.33 -8.46 20.96
N ALA A 588 -15.60 -9.57 20.99
CA ALA A 588 -15.22 -10.36 19.85
C ALA A 588 -16.49 -10.81 19.10
N ASP A 589 -16.64 -10.32 17.88
CA ASP A 589 -17.49 -10.99 16.89
C ASP A 589 -16.60 -11.39 15.71
N GLY A 590 -16.80 -12.63 15.26
CA GLY A 590 -15.87 -13.39 14.45
C GLY A 590 -15.57 -12.76 13.08
N ASP A 591 -14.34 -13.00 12.61
CA ASP A 591 -13.77 -12.54 11.34
C ASP A 591 -13.26 -11.08 11.30
N ALA A 592 -12.33 -10.74 12.19
CA ALA A 592 -11.38 -9.66 11.98
C ALA A 592 -10.13 -9.84 12.87
N GLY A 593 -8.95 -9.70 12.27
CA GLY A 593 -7.66 -10.04 12.86
C GLY A 593 -7.35 -9.39 14.22
N ALA A 594 -6.57 -10.13 15.01
CA ALA A 594 -5.99 -9.73 16.29
C ALA A 594 -5.02 -8.53 16.15
N GLY A 595 -5.60 -7.33 15.98
CA GLY A 595 -4.91 -6.05 15.87
C GLY A 595 -5.63 -4.90 16.59
N ASN A 596 -6.51 -5.21 17.55
CA ASN A 596 -7.24 -4.23 18.38
C ASN A 596 -6.58 -3.98 19.75
N ALA A 597 -5.25 -4.04 19.83
CA ALA A 597 -4.52 -3.49 20.97
C ALA A 597 -4.16 -2.02 20.67
N GLY A 598 -5.00 -1.06 21.09
CA GLY A 598 -4.56 0.32 21.32
C GLY A 598 -5.12 1.45 20.44
N LEU A 599 -6.09 1.23 19.54
CA LEU A 599 -6.76 2.35 18.84
C LEU A 599 -8.12 2.64 19.47
N THR A 600 -8.08 3.44 20.55
CA THR A 600 -9.27 3.94 21.25
C THR A 600 -9.57 5.39 20.83
N SER A 601 -10.65 5.97 21.34
CA SER A 601 -10.94 7.42 21.21
C SER A 601 -9.77 8.31 21.65
N LYS A 602 -8.89 7.80 22.53
CA LYS A 602 -7.67 8.50 22.98
C LYS A 602 -6.60 8.62 21.89
N SER A 603 -6.62 7.80 20.84
CA SER A 603 -5.72 7.94 19.70
C SER A 603 -6.07 9.16 18.85
N ASP A 604 -7.36 9.40 18.61
CA ASP A 604 -7.86 10.61 17.97
C ASP A 604 -7.53 11.87 18.80
N VAL A 605 -7.57 11.78 20.14
CA VAL A 605 -7.16 12.88 21.04
C VAL A 605 -5.69 13.29 20.81
N TYR A 606 -4.79 12.31 20.70
CA TYR A 606 -3.37 12.58 20.44
C TYR A 606 -3.16 13.23 19.07
N SER A 607 -3.76 12.65 18.03
CA SER A 607 -3.65 13.19 16.67
C SER A 607 -4.27 14.59 16.57
N PHE A 608 -5.36 14.85 17.29
CA PHE A 608 -5.94 16.18 17.38
C PHE A 608 -5.03 17.18 18.11
N ALA A 609 -4.32 16.76 19.16
CA ALA A 609 -3.35 17.61 19.84
C ALA A 609 -2.21 18.07 18.93
N VAL A 610 -1.77 17.21 18.01
CA VAL A 610 -0.81 17.58 16.96
C VAL A 610 -1.37 18.68 16.06
N VAL A 611 -2.65 18.60 15.66
CA VAL A 611 -3.30 19.69 14.90
C VAL A 611 -3.36 20.99 15.69
N VAL A 612 -3.66 20.93 17.00
CA VAL A 612 -3.63 22.11 17.86
C VAL A 612 -2.22 22.71 17.94
N LEU A 613 -1.17 21.88 17.98
CA LEU A 613 0.21 22.36 17.89
C LEU A 613 0.51 23.05 16.56
N GLU A 614 0.08 22.48 15.43
CA GLU A 614 0.24 23.13 14.12
C GLU A 614 -0.43 24.52 14.13
N LEU A 615 -1.62 24.65 14.73
CA LEU A 615 -2.33 25.92 14.86
C LEU A 615 -1.59 26.93 15.76
N LEU A 616 -1.10 26.50 16.92
CA LEU A 616 -0.42 27.38 17.89
C LEU A 616 0.97 27.82 17.43
N THR A 617 1.68 26.98 16.68
CA THR A 617 3.08 27.20 16.30
C THR A 617 3.26 27.64 14.86
N GLY A 618 2.27 27.38 13.99
CA GLY A 618 2.43 27.58 12.54
C GLY A 618 3.44 26.63 11.88
N ARG A 619 3.93 25.60 12.60
CA ARG A 619 4.95 24.65 12.11
C ARG A 619 4.32 23.32 11.70
N LYS A 620 4.90 22.67 10.69
CA LYS A 620 4.48 21.31 10.25
C LYS A 620 4.71 20.30 11.37
N ALA A 621 3.81 19.31 11.49
CA ALA A 621 3.92 18.24 12.49
C ALA A 621 5.25 17.44 12.40
N PHE A 622 5.80 17.31 11.19
CA PHE A 622 7.09 16.69 10.90
C PHE A 622 7.78 17.47 9.76
N VAL A 623 9.05 17.82 9.94
CA VAL A 623 9.87 18.47 8.90
C VAL A 623 10.87 17.42 8.37
N PRO A 624 10.76 16.99 7.09
CA PRO A 624 11.76 16.16 6.46
C PRO A 624 13.05 16.94 6.17
N VAL A 625 14.20 16.25 6.14
CA VAL A 625 15.58 16.78 6.03
C VAL A 625 15.88 17.47 4.67
N GLU A 626 14.89 17.63 3.79
CA GLU A 626 15.09 18.15 2.42
C GLU A 626 14.84 19.66 2.27
N ASP A 627 14.21 20.32 3.25
CA ASP A 627 13.94 21.76 3.19
C ASP A 627 15.19 22.53 3.68
N GLU A 628 15.92 23.19 2.77
CA GLU A 628 17.13 24.01 2.97
C GLU A 628 16.88 25.32 3.78
N GLU A 629 16.05 25.28 4.83
CA GLU A 629 15.91 26.41 5.75
C GLU A 629 16.89 26.25 6.92
N GLU A 630 17.91 27.11 6.97
CA GLU A 630 19.06 27.10 7.90
C GLU A 630 18.69 27.18 9.40
N ASP A 631 17.42 27.26 9.77
CA ASP A 631 16.92 27.45 11.14
C ASP A 631 15.84 26.44 11.62
N ALA A 632 15.52 25.39 10.84
CA ALA A 632 14.50 24.42 11.22
C ALA A 632 15.03 23.34 12.18
N GLU A 633 14.64 23.40 13.46
CA GLU A 633 14.93 22.34 14.45
C GLU A 633 14.33 20.99 14.01
N GLU A 634 15.20 20.07 13.60
CA GLU A 634 14.89 18.73 13.09
C GLU A 634 13.99 17.91 14.04
N GLY A 635 12.86 17.34 13.59
CA GLY A 635 12.14 16.30 14.34
C GLY A 635 10.63 16.48 14.49
N SER A 636 10.05 15.75 15.47
CA SER A 636 8.61 15.74 15.77
C SER A 636 8.20 16.99 16.55
N LEU A 637 7.27 17.78 16.01
CA LEU A 637 6.77 19.00 16.67
C LEU A 637 6.22 18.72 18.08
N ALA A 638 5.58 17.57 18.26
CA ALA A 638 5.06 17.14 19.55
C ALA A 638 6.18 16.93 20.58
N PHE A 639 7.29 16.34 20.17
CA PHE A 639 8.45 16.12 21.05
C PHE A 639 9.08 17.45 21.47
N TRP A 640 9.34 18.34 20.51
CA TRP A 640 9.91 19.66 20.76
C TRP A 640 9.05 20.51 21.69
N PHE A 641 7.74 20.52 21.48
CA PHE A 641 6.82 21.25 22.35
C PHE A 641 6.80 20.69 23.78
N LEU A 642 6.78 19.36 23.94
CA LEU A 642 6.82 18.72 25.26
C LEU A 642 8.12 19.06 26.01
N ALA A 643 9.26 19.07 25.32
CA ALA A 643 10.55 19.45 25.92
C ALA A 643 10.54 20.93 26.38
N ALA A 644 10.09 21.85 25.52
CA ALA A 644 9.99 23.26 25.88
C ALA A 644 8.98 23.49 27.03
N ALA A 645 7.85 22.80 27.04
CA ALA A 645 6.86 22.90 28.10
C ALA A 645 7.39 22.40 29.46
N ALA A 646 8.20 21.34 29.48
CA ALA A 646 8.84 20.84 30.69
C ALA A 646 9.80 21.86 31.32
N GLU A 647 10.41 22.71 30.49
CA GLU A 647 11.28 23.82 30.92
C GLU A 647 10.53 25.14 31.19
N GLY A 648 9.20 25.16 31.07
CA GLY A 648 8.40 26.38 31.19
C GLY A 648 8.55 27.36 30.02
N ARG A 649 9.12 26.91 28.89
CA ARG A 649 9.40 27.68 27.68
C ARG A 649 8.39 27.42 26.55
N HIS A 650 7.22 26.83 26.84
CA HIS A 650 6.19 26.50 25.85
C HIS A 650 5.75 27.70 24.99
N ARG A 651 5.76 28.91 25.56
CA ARG A 651 5.41 30.12 24.82
C ARG A 651 6.44 30.46 23.74
N GLU A 652 7.71 30.15 23.93
CA GLU A 652 8.76 30.48 22.95
C GLU A 652 8.56 29.77 21.61
N VAL A 653 7.96 28.58 21.65
CA VAL A 653 7.67 27.72 20.49
C VAL A 653 6.42 28.16 19.72
N MET A 654 5.53 28.94 20.37
CA MET A 654 4.30 29.42 19.74
C MET A 654 4.60 30.52 18.72
N ASP A 655 3.74 30.60 17.69
CA ASP A 655 3.85 31.58 16.63
C ASP A 655 3.80 33.01 17.18
N ARG A 656 4.55 33.94 16.57
CA ARG A 656 4.72 35.29 17.08
C ARG A 656 3.38 36.02 17.22
N GLN A 657 2.50 35.91 16.21
CA GLN A 657 1.17 36.54 16.25
C GLN A 657 0.31 35.94 17.37
N VAL A 658 0.37 34.62 17.57
CA VAL A 658 -0.34 33.93 18.65
C VAL A 658 0.09 34.44 20.03
N ARG A 659 1.40 34.69 20.23
CA ARG A 659 1.94 35.22 21.50
C ARG A 659 1.59 36.69 21.74
N GLU A 660 1.52 37.49 20.68
CA GLU A 660 1.27 38.93 20.76
C GLU A 660 -0.23 39.25 20.93
N GLU A 661 -1.13 38.44 20.34
CA GLU A 661 -2.56 38.73 20.32
C GLU A 661 -3.38 38.01 21.40
N LEU A 662 -2.97 36.82 21.85
CA LEU A 662 -3.72 36.06 22.87
C LEU A 662 -3.25 36.38 24.28
N ALA A 663 -4.19 36.42 25.22
CA ALA A 663 -3.89 36.57 26.64
C ALA A 663 -2.95 35.46 27.15
N VAL A 664 -2.05 35.83 28.04
CA VAL A 664 -1.03 34.93 28.61
C VAL A 664 -1.65 33.69 29.26
N GLU A 665 -2.76 33.87 29.96
CA GLU A 665 -3.51 32.80 30.61
C GLU A 665 -4.13 31.83 29.60
N VAL A 666 -4.49 32.30 28.40
CA VAL A 666 -5.01 31.47 27.31
C VAL A 666 -3.89 30.61 26.73
N LEU A 667 -2.71 31.20 26.52
CA LEU A 667 -1.52 30.48 26.03
C LEU A 667 -1.12 29.35 26.98
N ASP A 668 -1.04 29.63 28.28
CA ASP A 668 -0.65 28.64 29.29
C ASP A 668 -1.67 27.51 29.40
N GLN A 669 -2.96 27.84 29.41
CA GLN A 669 -4.01 26.82 29.48
C GLN A 669 -4.12 26.00 28.19
N ALA A 670 -3.82 26.60 27.02
CA ALA A 670 -3.74 25.86 25.77
C ALA A 670 -2.54 24.90 25.78
N ALA A 671 -1.38 25.34 26.26
CA ALA A 671 -0.20 24.49 26.41
C ALA A 671 -0.45 23.33 27.37
N GLU A 672 -1.03 23.59 28.55
CA GLU A 672 -1.41 22.56 29.52
C GLU A 672 -2.34 21.51 28.91
N LEU A 673 -3.36 21.96 28.16
CA LEU A 673 -4.29 21.06 27.47
C LEU A 673 -3.54 20.18 26.46
N VAL A 674 -2.67 20.76 25.65
CA VAL A 674 -1.89 20.05 24.62
C VAL A 674 -0.95 19.02 25.25
N VAL A 675 -0.22 19.39 26.30
CA VAL A 675 0.67 18.47 27.05
C VAL A 675 -0.11 17.26 27.54
N ARG A 676 -1.29 17.47 28.13
CA ARG A 676 -2.15 16.37 28.59
C ARG A 676 -2.65 15.49 27.45
N CYS A 677 -3.01 16.07 26.31
CA CYS A 677 -3.48 15.31 25.15
C CYS A 677 -2.35 14.50 24.47
N LEU A 678 -1.10 14.97 24.58
CA LEU A 678 0.09 14.31 24.04
C LEU A 678 0.71 13.26 24.98
N SER A 679 0.11 12.99 26.14
CA SER A 679 0.62 11.95 27.05
C SER A 679 0.78 10.62 26.31
N MET A 680 1.88 9.92 26.56
CA MET A 680 2.10 8.58 26.03
C MET A 680 1.18 7.54 26.68
N ALA A 681 0.74 7.79 27.92
CA ALA A 681 -0.27 6.97 28.59
C ALA A 681 -1.67 7.39 28.13
N GLY A 682 -2.33 6.53 27.33
CA GLY A 682 -3.64 6.83 26.75
C GLY A 682 -4.73 7.16 27.78
N GLU A 683 -4.65 6.59 28.97
CA GLU A 683 -5.63 6.83 30.05
C GLU A 683 -5.54 8.24 30.64
N GLU A 684 -4.35 8.83 30.67
CA GLU A 684 -4.12 10.18 31.20
C GLU A 684 -4.64 11.29 30.27
N ARG A 685 -4.78 10.97 28.98
CA ARG A 685 -5.33 11.92 28.00
C ARG A 685 -6.78 12.25 28.36
N PRO A 686 -7.21 13.51 28.28
CA PRO A 686 -8.63 13.84 28.44
C PRO A 686 -9.49 13.17 27.36
N THR A 687 -10.80 13.11 27.59
CA THR A 687 -11.78 12.77 26.57
C THR A 687 -11.92 13.93 25.57
N MET A 688 -12.32 13.64 24.32
CA MET A 688 -12.56 14.72 23.35
C MET A 688 -13.63 15.72 23.80
N LYS A 689 -14.58 15.31 24.66
CA LYS A 689 -15.56 16.20 25.27
C LYS A 689 -14.90 17.23 26.19
N GLU A 690 -14.01 16.79 27.08
CA GLU A 690 -13.25 17.69 27.95
C GLU A 690 -12.34 18.63 27.15
N VAL A 691 -11.71 18.11 26.08
CA VAL A 691 -10.91 18.92 25.14
C VAL A 691 -11.76 20.00 24.48
N ALA A 692 -12.94 19.63 23.96
CA ALA A 692 -13.86 20.57 23.31
C ALA A 692 -14.36 21.63 24.29
N ASP A 693 -14.72 21.25 25.52
CA ASP A 693 -15.18 22.19 26.55
C ASP A 693 -14.07 23.16 26.98
N LYS A 694 -12.83 22.69 27.14
CA LYS A 694 -11.68 23.55 27.45
C LYS A 694 -11.39 24.52 26.29
N LEU A 695 -11.34 24.05 25.05
CA LEU A 695 -11.11 24.91 23.88
C LEU A 695 -12.23 25.95 23.67
N LYS A 696 -13.49 25.58 23.93
CA LYS A 696 -14.62 26.53 23.89
C LYS A 696 -14.45 27.65 24.92
N ARG A 697 -13.99 27.33 26.13
CA ARG A 697 -13.68 28.33 27.18
C ARG A 697 -12.50 29.22 26.79
N LEU A 698 -11.44 28.62 26.25
CA LEU A 698 -10.27 29.39 25.78
C LEU A 698 -10.67 30.38 24.69
N ARG A 699 -11.51 29.95 23.73
CA ARG A 699 -12.05 30.83 22.69
C ARG A 699 -12.89 31.99 23.23
N SER A 700 -13.62 31.81 24.33
CA SER A 700 -14.40 32.91 24.94
C SER A 700 -13.56 33.90 25.75
N CYS A 701 -12.32 33.52 26.09
CA CYS A 701 -11.38 34.36 26.84
C CYS A 701 -10.23 34.91 25.98
N ALA A 702 -10.21 34.55 24.69
CA ALA A 702 -9.17 34.86 23.71
C ALA A 702 -9.28 36.27 23.15
#